data_AF-A0A1W1XNZ7-F1
#
_entry.id   AF-A0A1W1XNZ7-F1
#
_cell.length_a   1.000
_cell.length_b   1.000
_cell.length_c   1.000
_cell.angle_alpha   90.00
_cell.angle_beta   90.00
_cell.angle_gamma   90.00
#
_symmetry.space_group_name_H-M   'P 1'
#
loop_
_entity.id
_entity.type
_entity.pdbx_description
1 polymer ?
#
loop_
_entity_poly.entity_id
_entity_poly.type
_entity_poly.pdbx_seq_one_letter_code
_entity_poly.pdbx_strand_id
1 'polypeptide(L)'
;MKNRKKLIAIAVGLSVIVSGITFTNITAATNSQNNVGVSSTSSAKDVNFDDIALSPGGNPSELNFTWYSSNSKVTPMVQIALKSDANGNDFPVSKASSFKGTTSVGNNGFTSNKVSVNGLNESTQYVYRLGDGTNWSQTYNYNTYKTSQYSFLFAGDPQIGAGGDISKDSAGWADTLNKATKQFSDSSFMISVGDQVNNGSELNGASNELEYSGYFAPEQLKTLPIAAIAGNHETYGPGHNTHFNAPNLSDKYGAFSAEPTTGTDYYFTYGNTLYLMLNSNDMNEEEHKQFMQDAIAKNPNATWKIAVLHHSVYSSANHETDSDIIQRRNDLPPIFDSLGIDVVLDGHDHCYTRSYQMKGGQAIKDQNVDTEGRVIDPKGTVYITANSASGSKYYEIRYPGENNNYEAKKEQIHVPTFSRVNVTSNSFQINTYRTDTMTETDSYTLVKSTAPQQATADVIDQINKLPNVDAVTTNDADNIKNARIAYNALSSDQQKLVTNIDKLIQDENKINDINNQTKQATDEKAASDVIGQINTIPQNVSLTDEATVVNARTAYNSLSDSQKALVNNYNKLTNAENTIASLKAQAANASSQATSTSQKAPQNTTNVSTASGTLPKTGEFFDFNMLIALGMLSIAGGSSIILIKKKGISLKSIYDVSKKFRLLNK
;
A
#
# COMPACT_ATOMS: atom_id res chain seq x y z
N MET A 1 0.02 56.96 -29.67
CA MET A 1 -1.04 56.37 -30.53
C MET A 1 -0.57 54.96 -30.88
N LYS A 2 -1.23 53.92 -30.34
CA LYS A 2 -2.33 53.13 -30.95
C LYS A 2 -1.89 52.19 -32.10
N ASN A 3 -1.78 50.90 -31.74
CA ASN A 3 -2.01 49.71 -32.58
C ASN A 3 -0.98 49.43 -33.69
N ARG A 4 -0.66 48.18 -34.06
CA ARG A 4 -1.45 46.94 -34.01
C ARG A 4 -0.60 45.72 -33.59
N LYS A 5 -1.22 44.78 -32.86
CA LYS A 5 -0.76 43.38 -32.82
C LYS A 5 -1.05 42.72 -34.19
N LYS A 6 -0.20 41.79 -34.63
CA LYS A 6 -0.59 40.73 -35.57
C LYS A 6 -0.69 39.43 -34.78
N LEU A 7 -1.79 38.69 -34.93
CA LEU A 7 -1.76 37.26 -34.64
C LEU A 7 -1.14 36.57 -35.86
N ILE A 8 -0.37 35.51 -35.62
CA ILE A 8 -0.08 34.49 -36.63
C ILE A 8 -0.87 33.27 -36.19
N ALA A 9 -1.86 32.88 -36.98
CA ALA A 9 -2.49 31.58 -36.86
C ALA A 9 -1.74 30.63 -37.80
N ILE A 10 -1.14 29.57 -37.25
CA ILE A 10 -0.55 28.50 -38.05
C ILE A 10 -1.68 27.49 -38.32
N ALA A 11 -2.04 27.36 -39.60
CA ALA A 11 -2.91 26.29 -40.07
C ALA A 11 -2.04 25.25 -40.78
N VAL A 12 -1.87 24.08 -40.15
CA VAL A 12 -1.28 22.91 -40.81
C VAL A 12 -2.43 22.17 -41.51
N GLY A 13 -2.35 22.05 -42.83
CA GLY A 13 -3.41 21.41 -43.63
C GLY A 13 -3.19 19.92 -43.78
N LEU A 14 -4.15 19.10 -43.35
CA LEU A 14 -4.19 17.68 -43.72
C LEU A 14 -4.38 17.54 -45.24
N SER A 15 -3.56 16.68 -45.86
CA SER A 15 -3.66 16.33 -47.27
C SER A 15 -4.24 14.91 -47.41
N VAL A 16 -5.57 14.79 -47.42
CA VAL A 16 -6.26 13.50 -47.63
C VAL A 16 -6.59 13.32 -49.11
N ILE A 17 -5.97 12.34 -49.76
CA ILE A 17 -6.27 11.95 -51.14
C ILE A 17 -7.47 11.01 -51.14
N VAL A 18 -8.64 11.51 -51.56
CA VAL A 18 -9.87 10.70 -51.67
C VAL A 18 -9.97 10.04 -53.05
N SER A 19 -9.51 8.80 -53.14
CA SER A 19 -9.69 7.95 -54.32
C SER A 19 -11.07 7.30 -54.31
N GLY A 20 -12.09 8.00 -54.83
CA GLY A 20 -13.46 7.50 -54.85
C GLY A 20 -13.68 6.35 -55.85
N ILE A 21 -14.10 5.18 -55.35
CA ILE A 21 -14.66 4.09 -56.17
C ILE A 21 -16.06 3.76 -55.65
N THR A 22 -17.06 3.91 -56.52
CA THR A 22 -18.46 3.59 -56.22
C THR A 22 -18.73 2.11 -56.42
N PHE A 23 -19.26 1.43 -55.41
CA PHE A 23 -19.96 0.15 -55.58
C PHE A 23 -21.41 0.25 -55.11
N THR A 24 -22.28 -0.49 -55.79
CA THR A 24 -23.74 -0.33 -55.76
C THR A 24 -24.41 -1.16 -54.66
N ASN A 25 -25.48 -0.61 -54.09
CA ASN A 25 -26.38 -1.34 -53.18
C ASN A 25 -26.91 -2.64 -53.79
N ILE A 26 -26.81 -3.74 -53.04
CA ILE A 26 -27.64 -4.93 -53.25
C ILE A 26 -28.39 -5.21 -51.95
N THR A 27 -29.68 -4.91 -51.94
CA THR A 27 -30.59 -5.29 -50.85
C THR A 27 -31.04 -6.75 -51.03
N ALA A 28 -30.68 -7.61 -50.09
CA ALA A 28 -31.36 -8.89 -49.87
C ALA A 28 -32.19 -8.77 -48.58
N ALA A 29 -33.39 -9.34 -48.56
CA ALA A 29 -34.37 -9.14 -47.49
C ALA A 29 -35.03 -10.45 -47.05
N THR A 30 -35.55 -10.45 -45.81
CA THR A 30 -36.31 -11.52 -45.13
C THR A 30 -35.48 -12.79 -44.80
N ASN A 31 -35.82 -13.58 -43.77
CA ASN A 31 -37.04 -13.62 -42.95
C ASN A 31 -36.80 -13.33 -41.46
N SER A 32 -37.84 -12.79 -40.83
CA SER A 32 -38.04 -12.87 -39.37
C SER A 32 -39.16 -13.89 -39.08
N GLN A 33 -39.36 -14.17 -37.78
CA GLN A 33 -40.34 -15.09 -37.18
C GLN A 33 -39.90 -16.55 -36.99
N ASN A 34 -39.51 -16.85 -35.76
CA ASN A 34 -40.19 -17.86 -34.94
C ASN A 34 -40.06 -17.45 -33.47
N ASN A 35 -41.13 -16.91 -32.90
CA ASN A 35 -41.14 -16.35 -31.54
C ASN A 35 -42.11 -17.15 -30.65
N VAL A 36 -41.57 -18.06 -29.85
CA VAL A 36 -42.34 -18.83 -28.85
C VAL A 36 -41.94 -18.31 -27.46
N GLY A 37 -42.78 -17.46 -26.90
CA GLY A 37 -42.52 -16.84 -25.61
C GLY A 37 -42.66 -17.83 -24.45
N VAL A 38 -41.63 -17.93 -23.63
CA VAL A 38 -41.70 -18.48 -22.27
C VAL A 38 -41.41 -17.33 -21.30
N SER A 39 -42.29 -17.12 -20.33
CA SER A 39 -42.13 -16.07 -19.33
C SER A 39 -41.44 -16.59 -18.05
N SER A 40 -40.78 -15.67 -17.35
CA SER A 40 -40.32 -15.79 -15.97
C SER A 40 -39.49 -17.03 -15.58
N THR A 41 -38.17 -16.86 -15.56
CA THR A 41 -37.45 -16.72 -14.29
C THR A 41 -36.47 -15.55 -14.37
N SER A 42 -36.15 -14.92 -13.24
CA SER A 42 -35.10 -13.89 -13.18
C SER A 42 -33.74 -14.57 -13.11
N SER A 43 -33.06 -14.71 -14.26
CA SER A 43 -31.65 -15.07 -14.31
C SER A 43 -30.79 -14.00 -13.63
N ALA A 44 -29.58 -14.39 -13.19
CA ALA A 44 -28.66 -13.48 -12.51
C ALA A 44 -28.26 -12.30 -13.42
N LYS A 45 -27.80 -11.20 -12.80
CA LYS A 45 -27.02 -10.20 -13.53
C LYS A 45 -25.63 -10.79 -13.76
N ASP A 46 -25.22 -10.93 -15.02
CA ASP A 46 -23.84 -11.27 -15.34
C ASP A 46 -22.93 -10.08 -14.96
N VAL A 47 -22.30 -10.20 -13.78
CA VAL A 47 -21.19 -9.35 -13.37
C VAL A 47 -19.94 -9.93 -14.00
N ASN A 48 -19.67 -9.53 -15.24
CA ASN A 48 -18.40 -9.83 -15.89
C ASN A 48 -17.22 -9.26 -15.08
N PHE A 49 -16.05 -9.87 -15.28
CA PHE A 49 -14.76 -9.43 -14.75
C PHE A 49 -13.81 -9.29 -15.93
N ASP A 50 -14.07 -8.26 -16.73
CA ASP A 50 -13.34 -7.98 -17.97
C ASP A 50 -12.16 -7.03 -17.67
N ASP A 51 -11.18 -6.98 -18.57
CA ASP A 51 -10.04 -6.05 -18.54
C ASP A 51 -9.36 -5.92 -17.15
N ILE A 52 -9.08 -7.09 -16.56
CA ILE A 52 -8.46 -7.22 -15.23
C ILE A 52 -7.00 -6.78 -15.29
N ALA A 53 -6.67 -5.75 -14.52
CA ALA A 53 -5.32 -5.23 -14.35
C ALA A 53 -4.88 -5.31 -12.87
N LEU A 54 -3.66 -5.78 -12.65
CA LEU A 54 -2.92 -5.54 -11.40
C LEU A 54 -1.96 -4.36 -11.62
N SER A 55 -1.74 -3.54 -10.60
CA SER A 55 -0.72 -2.49 -10.58
C SER A 55 0.01 -2.50 -9.23
N PRO A 56 1.32 -2.15 -9.16
CA PRO A 56 2.01 -2.00 -7.88
C PRO A 56 1.26 -1.05 -6.93
N GLY A 57 1.29 -1.34 -5.63
CA GLY A 57 0.90 -0.36 -4.60
C GLY A 57 1.99 0.68 -4.36
N GLY A 58 1.87 1.51 -3.32
CA GLY A 58 2.87 2.54 -3.02
C GLY A 58 4.22 1.99 -2.55
N ASN A 59 4.21 0.76 -2.04
CA ASN A 59 5.35 -0.02 -1.58
C ASN A 59 5.08 -1.53 -1.79
N PRO A 60 6.08 -2.43 -1.64
CA PRO A 60 5.92 -3.86 -1.92
C PRO A 60 4.92 -4.64 -1.06
N SER A 61 4.42 -4.08 0.05
CA SER A 61 3.36 -4.72 0.86
C SER A 61 1.95 -4.41 0.36
N GLU A 62 1.82 -3.65 -0.73
CA GLU A 62 0.57 -3.17 -1.30
C GLU A 62 0.42 -3.60 -2.77
N LEU A 63 -0.83 -3.86 -3.17
CA LEU A 63 -1.17 -4.22 -4.54
C LEU A 63 -2.51 -3.58 -4.92
N ASN A 64 -2.54 -2.97 -6.11
CA ASN A 64 -3.72 -2.33 -6.66
C ASN A 64 -4.35 -3.22 -7.75
N PHE A 65 -5.67 -3.19 -7.81
CA PHE A 65 -6.49 -3.91 -8.79
C PHE A 65 -7.40 -2.93 -9.54
N THR A 66 -7.59 -3.18 -10.83
CA THR A 66 -8.71 -2.68 -11.64
C THR A 66 -9.42 -3.84 -12.32
N TRP A 67 -10.72 -3.70 -12.58
CA TRP A 67 -11.43 -4.49 -13.59
C TRP A 67 -12.69 -3.77 -14.08
N TYR A 68 -13.14 -4.11 -15.29
CA TYR A 68 -14.44 -3.71 -15.83
C TYR A 68 -15.54 -4.70 -15.45
N SER A 69 -16.75 -4.17 -15.24
CA SER A 69 -17.96 -4.98 -15.02
C SER A 69 -19.22 -4.32 -15.58
N SER A 70 -20.19 -5.14 -15.95
CA SER A 70 -21.46 -4.73 -16.58
C SER A 70 -22.37 -3.94 -15.61
N ASN A 71 -22.35 -2.60 -15.72
CA ASN A 71 -23.28 -1.67 -15.04
C ASN A 71 -23.45 -1.96 -13.53
N SER A 72 -22.32 -2.12 -12.85
CA SER A 72 -22.24 -2.27 -11.40
C SER A 72 -22.43 -0.93 -10.69
N LYS A 73 -23.26 -0.92 -9.65
CA LYS A 73 -23.36 0.16 -8.63
C LYS A 73 -23.16 -0.37 -7.22
N VAL A 74 -22.58 -1.57 -7.09
CA VAL A 74 -22.26 -2.22 -5.82
C VAL A 74 -20.79 -1.95 -5.47
N THR A 75 -20.44 -2.00 -4.18
CA THR A 75 -19.08 -1.70 -3.73
C THR A 75 -18.12 -2.83 -4.14
N PRO A 76 -17.11 -2.57 -5.00
CA PRO A 76 -16.20 -3.60 -5.44
C PRO A 76 -15.31 -4.05 -4.28
N MET A 77 -14.96 -5.33 -4.31
CA MET A 77 -14.26 -6.03 -3.25
C MET A 77 -13.20 -6.95 -3.84
N VAL A 78 -12.03 -6.99 -3.20
CA VAL A 78 -11.02 -8.03 -3.41
C VAL A 78 -10.93 -8.86 -2.15
N GLN A 79 -10.91 -10.17 -2.29
CA GLN A 79 -10.47 -11.08 -1.23
C GLN A 79 -9.11 -11.66 -1.59
N ILE A 80 -8.21 -11.72 -0.61
CA ILE A 80 -6.86 -12.26 -0.76
C ILE A 80 -6.48 -13.10 0.47
N ALA A 81 -5.84 -14.24 0.23
CA ALA A 81 -5.44 -15.22 1.25
C ALA A 81 -4.15 -15.94 0.84
N LEU A 82 -3.47 -16.61 1.79
CA LEU A 82 -2.28 -17.41 1.47
C LEU A 82 -2.63 -18.58 0.54
N LYS A 83 -1.78 -18.89 -0.43
CA LYS A 83 -1.99 -20.04 -1.35
C LYS A 83 -2.04 -21.38 -0.60
N SER A 84 -1.32 -21.48 0.52
CA SER A 84 -1.31 -22.64 1.43
C SER A 84 -2.63 -22.91 2.13
N ASP A 85 -3.55 -21.94 2.14
CA ASP A 85 -4.88 -22.09 2.75
C ASP A 85 -5.96 -22.56 1.75
N ALA A 86 -5.70 -22.44 0.44
CA ALA A 86 -6.62 -22.81 -0.63
C ALA A 86 -6.62 -24.32 -0.89
N ASN A 87 -7.80 -24.88 -1.21
CA ASN A 87 -7.94 -26.30 -1.53
C ASN A 87 -8.08 -26.48 -3.06
N GLY A 88 -6.95 -26.64 -3.76
CA GLY A 88 -6.92 -26.67 -5.21
C GLY A 88 -7.35 -25.33 -5.82
N ASN A 89 -8.57 -25.29 -6.36
CA ASN A 89 -9.19 -24.08 -6.93
C ASN A 89 -10.13 -23.36 -5.93
N ASP A 90 -10.53 -24.02 -4.83
CA ASP A 90 -11.48 -23.47 -3.87
C ASP A 90 -10.86 -22.31 -3.07
N PHE A 91 -11.53 -21.16 -3.09
CA PHE A 91 -11.06 -19.96 -2.40
C PHE A 91 -11.31 -20.05 -0.87
N PRO A 92 -10.29 -19.83 -0.02
CA PRO A 92 -10.40 -20.05 1.43
C PRO A 92 -11.07 -18.87 2.17
N VAL A 93 -12.37 -18.69 1.94
CA VAL A 93 -13.16 -17.53 2.39
C VAL A 93 -12.99 -17.21 3.89
N SER A 94 -12.91 -18.23 4.75
CA SER A 94 -12.80 -18.08 6.22
C SER A 94 -11.43 -17.61 6.71
N LYS A 95 -10.42 -17.54 5.83
CA LYS A 95 -9.06 -17.08 6.13
C LYS A 95 -8.65 -15.85 5.29
N ALA A 96 -9.55 -15.32 4.46
CA ALA A 96 -9.22 -14.27 3.50
C ALA A 96 -9.41 -12.85 4.07
N SER A 97 -8.38 -12.03 3.93
CA SER A 97 -8.51 -10.57 4.09
C SER A 97 -9.42 -10.02 2.99
N SER A 98 -10.34 -9.13 3.36
CA SER A 98 -11.37 -8.59 2.46
C SER A 98 -11.27 -7.07 2.39
N PHE A 99 -10.96 -6.55 1.21
CA PHE A 99 -10.72 -5.13 0.95
C PHE A 99 -11.82 -4.57 0.06
N LYS A 100 -12.32 -3.37 0.37
CA LYS A 100 -13.35 -2.66 -0.41
C LYS A 100 -12.71 -1.48 -1.14
N GLY A 101 -13.24 -1.15 -2.31
CA GLY A 101 -12.78 -0.01 -3.10
C GLY A 101 -13.92 0.82 -3.69
N THR A 102 -13.66 1.46 -4.82
CA THR A 102 -14.52 2.47 -5.45
C THR A 102 -14.88 2.10 -6.89
N THR A 103 -15.98 2.68 -7.38
CA THR A 103 -16.41 2.57 -8.78
C THR A 103 -16.34 3.93 -9.46
N SER A 104 -15.95 3.96 -10.74
CA SER A 104 -16.17 5.08 -11.64
C SER A 104 -16.88 4.61 -12.92
N VAL A 105 -17.33 5.56 -13.74
CA VAL A 105 -17.83 5.26 -15.09
C VAL A 105 -16.64 4.77 -15.92
N GLY A 106 -16.74 3.55 -16.45
CA GLY A 106 -15.82 3.02 -17.45
C GLY A 106 -16.27 3.41 -18.87
N ASN A 107 -15.46 3.05 -19.86
CA ASN A 107 -15.79 3.28 -21.26
C ASN A 107 -16.99 2.43 -21.72
N ASN A 108 -17.64 2.77 -22.84
CA ASN A 108 -18.72 1.98 -23.46
C ASN A 108 -19.88 1.56 -22.51
N GLY A 109 -20.08 2.29 -21.40
CA GLY A 109 -21.10 1.99 -20.39
C GLY A 109 -20.73 0.92 -19.34
N PHE A 110 -19.48 0.46 -19.31
CA PHE A 110 -18.95 -0.37 -18.21
C PHE A 110 -18.82 0.42 -16.89
N THR A 111 -18.69 -0.31 -15.78
CA THR A 111 -18.22 0.23 -14.51
C THR A 111 -16.74 -0.12 -14.34
N SER A 112 -15.87 0.88 -14.18
CA SER A 112 -14.49 0.67 -13.71
C SER A 112 -14.51 0.46 -12.20
N ASN A 113 -13.92 -0.64 -11.73
CA ASN A 113 -13.85 -1.03 -10.33
C ASN A 113 -12.39 -0.96 -9.88
N LYS A 114 -12.08 -0.21 -8.82
CA LYS A 114 -10.71 -0.06 -8.31
C LYS A 114 -10.65 -0.44 -6.83
N VAL A 115 -9.73 -1.33 -6.47
CA VAL A 115 -9.50 -1.78 -5.08
C VAL A 115 -8.01 -1.84 -4.80
N SER A 116 -7.60 -1.42 -3.61
CA SER A 116 -6.23 -1.55 -3.11
C SER A 116 -6.19 -2.50 -1.92
N VAL A 117 -5.19 -3.37 -1.87
CA VAL A 117 -4.91 -4.27 -0.74
C VAL A 117 -3.55 -3.95 -0.13
N ASN A 118 -3.37 -4.26 1.16
CA ASN A 118 -2.14 -4.02 1.90
C ASN A 118 -1.83 -5.17 2.87
N GLY A 119 -0.65 -5.12 3.51
CA GLY A 119 -0.21 -6.16 4.44
C GLY A 119 0.25 -7.45 3.76
N LEU A 120 0.72 -7.35 2.51
CA LEU A 120 1.35 -8.47 1.82
C LEU A 120 2.79 -8.66 2.32
N ASN A 121 3.15 -9.90 2.63
CA ASN A 121 4.52 -10.28 3.02
C ASN A 121 5.37 -10.52 1.77
N GLU A 122 6.68 -10.30 1.84
CA GLU A 122 7.62 -10.68 0.78
C GLU A 122 7.67 -12.21 0.55
N SER A 123 8.12 -12.62 -0.64
CA SER A 123 8.41 -14.03 -1.00
C SER A 123 7.27 -15.01 -0.70
N THR A 124 6.02 -14.56 -0.80
CA THR A 124 4.83 -15.25 -0.31
C THR A 124 3.84 -15.48 -1.45
N GLN A 125 3.28 -16.69 -1.50
CA GLN A 125 2.26 -17.06 -2.50
C GLN A 125 0.85 -16.79 -1.96
N TYR A 126 0.04 -16.12 -2.76
CA TYR A 126 -1.33 -15.73 -2.46
C TYR A 126 -2.32 -16.29 -3.50
N VAL A 127 -3.57 -16.41 -3.09
CA VAL A 127 -4.73 -16.46 -3.98
C VAL A 127 -5.57 -15.21 -3.80
N TYR A 128 -6.13 -14.69 -4.88
CA TYR A 128 -7.10 -13.59 -4.82
C TYR A 128 -8.33 -13.87 -5.68
N ARG A 129 -9.42 -13.13 -5.41
CA ARG A 129 -10.59 -13.04 -6.28
C ARG A 129 -11.25 -11.66 -6.19
N LEU A 130 -11.84 -11.24 -7.30
CA LEU A 130 -12.56 -9.97 -7.48
C LEU A 130 -14.06 -10.19 -7.25
N GLY A 131 -14.81 -9.19 -6.81
CA GLY A 131 -16.24 -9.35 -6.58
C GLY A 131 -16.95 -8.12 -6.02
N ASP A 132 -18.18 -8.32 -5.53
CA ASP A 132 -19.00 -7.31 -4.86
C ASP A 132 -19.42 -7.70 -3.43
N GLY A 133 -18.97 -8.86 -2.95
CA GLY A 133 -19.42 -9.50 -1.71
C GLY A 133 -20.37 -10.68 -1.94
N THR A 134 -21.09 -10.69 -3.06
CA THR A 134 -22.06 -11.73 -3.45
C THR A 134 -21.66 -12.44 -4.74
N ASN A 135 -21.33 -11.69 -5.79
CA ASN A 135 -20.77 -12.19 -7.03
C ASN A 135 -19.24 -12.17 -6.95
N TRP A 136 -18.59 -13.18 -7.51
CA TRP A 136 -17.15 -13.39 -7.41
C TRP A 136 -16.57 -13.94 -8.71
N SER A 137 -15.36 -13.50 -9.06
CA SER A 137 -14.54 -14.09 -10.11
C SER A 137 -14.08 -15.51 -9.74
N GLN A 138 -13.48 -16.20 -10.71
CA GLN A 138 -12.62 -17.34 -10.41
C GLN A 138 -11.44 -16.96 -9.50
N THR A 139 -10.81 -17.97 -8.90
CA THR A 139 -9.60 -17.82 -8.08
C THR A 139 -8.37 -17.60 -8.96
N TYR A 140 -7.66 -16.49 -8.75
CA TYR A 140 -6.37 -16.20 -9.37
C TYR A 140 -5.22 -16.43 -8.37
N ASN A 141 -3.98 -16.57 -8.87
CA ASN A 141 -2.78 -16.71 -8.05
C ASN A 141 -1.93 -15.43 -8.16
N TYR A 142 -1.27 -15.05 -7.07
CA TYR A 142 -0.30 -13.94 -7.06
C TYR A 142 0.92 -14.32 -6.22
N ASN A 143 2.11 -13.89 -6.62
CA ASN A 143 3.34 -14.09 -5.84
C ASN A 143 3.96 -12.73 -5.53
N THR A 144 4.31 -12.49 -4.26
CA THR A 144 5.32 -11.48 -3.93
C THR A 144 6.71 -12.12 -4.00
N TYR A 145 7.72 -11.30 -4.27
CA TYR A 145 9.12 -11.72 -4.32
C TYR A 145 9.91 -11.04 -3.19
N LYS A 146 11.23 -11.15 -3.22
CA LYS A 146 12.10 -10.34 -2.34
C LYS A 146 12.13 -8.89 -2.80
N THR A 147 12.49 -7.97 -1.92
CA THR A 147 12.73 -6.57 -2.26
C THR A 147 14.21 -6.17 -2.20
N SER A 148 15.05 -6.93 -1.49
CA SER A 148 16.50 -6.71 -1.39
C SER A 148 17.27 -7.03 -2.68
N GLN A 149 16.74 -7.97 -3.47
CA GLN A 149 17.10 -8.23 -4.86
C GLN A 149 15.83 -8.66 -5.58
N TYR A 150 15.53 -8.04 -6.72
CA TYR A 150 14.32 -8.32 -7.50
C TYR A 150 14.56 -8.09 -9.00
N SER A 151 13.56 -8.42 -9.80
CA SER A 151 13.57 -8.13 -11.23
C SER A 151 12.20 -7.64 -11.71
N PHE A 152 12.18 -6.90 -12.83
CA PHE A 152 10.96 -6.46 -13.49
C PHE A 152 11.12 -6.50 -15.01
N LEU A 153 10.00 -6.57 -15.72
CA LEU A 153 9.98 -6.48 -17.19
C LEU A 153 9.76 -5.02 -17.63
N PHE A 154 10.29 -4.62 -18.78
CA PHE A 154 10.10 -3.29 -19.37
C PHE A 154 9.72 -3.47 -20.85
N ALA A 155 8.60 -2.86 -21.25
CA ALA A 155 8.02 -2.99 -22.58
C ALA A 155 7.49 -1.63 -23.07
N GLY A 156 7.83 -1.27 -24.31
CA GLY A 156 7.31 -0.10 -25.02
C GLY A 156 6.21 -0.49 -26.00
N ASP A 157 5.27 0.44 -26.18
CA ASP A 157 4.42 0.57 -27.36
C ASP A 157 3.85 -0.77 -27.94
N PRO A 158 3.08 -1.57 -27.17
CA PRO A 158 2.27 -2.64 -27.73
C PRO A 158 1.23 -2.11 -28.71
N GLN A 159 0.69 -0.90 -28.44
CA GLN A 159 -0.10 -0.06 -29.33
C GLN A 159 -1.10 -0.85 -30.18
N ILE A 160 -1.95 -1.63 -29.50
CA ILE A 160 -2.84 -2.60 -30.15
C ILE A 160 -3.75 -1.88 -31.15
N GLY A 161 -3.74 -2.30 -32.41
CA GLY A 161 -4.49 -1.68 -33.52
C GLY A 161 -3.62 -0.88 -34.50
N ALA A 162 -2.40 -0.49 -34.11
CA ALA A 162 -1.50 0.29 -34.98
C ALA A 162 -1.01 -0.49 -36.21
N GLY A 163 -0.99 -1.82 -36.15
CA GLY A 163 -0.69 -2.69 -37.30
C GLY A 163 -1.86 -2.85 -38.28
N GLY A 164 -3.02 -2.22 -38.01
CA GLY A 164 -4.24 -2.36 -38.79
C GLY A 164 -5.01 -3.67 -38.57
N ASP A 165 -4.52 -4.54 -37.68
CA ASP A 165 -5.14 -5.81 -37.29
C ASP A 165 -4.97 -6.03 -35.79
N ILE A 166 -6.02 -5.69 -35.03
CA ILE A 166 -6.10 -5.85 -33.58
C ILE A 166 -5.81 -7.30 -33.16
N SER A 167 -6.23 -8.31 -33.95
CA SER A 167 -6.03 -9.72 -33.58
C SER A 167 -4.56 -10.13 -33.72
N LYS A 168 -3.90 -9.68 -34.79
CA LYS A 168 -2.46 -9.88 -35.00
C LYS A 168 -1.63 -9.16 -33.92
N ASP A 169 -1.94 -7.89 -33.65
CA ASP A 169 -1.20 -7.09 -32.67
C ASP A 169 -1.35 -7.66 -31.25
N SER A 170 -2.57 -8.08 -30.87
CA SER A 170 -2.83 -8.76 -29.59
C SER A 170 -2.13 -10.12 -29.50
N ALA A 171 -2.07 -10.89 -30.59
CA ALA A 171 -1.35 -12.16 -30.62
C ALA A 171 0.17 -11.95 -30.48
N GLY A 172 0.74 -10.91 -31.09
CA GLY A 172 2.15 -10.54 -30.91
C GLY A 172 2.46 -10.12 -29.48
N TRP A 173 1.60 -9.30 -28.87
CA TRP A 173 1.72 -8.90 -27.47
C TRP A 173 1.62 -10.09 -26.50
N ALA A 174 0.64 -10.98 -26.73
CA ALA A 174 0.49 -12.20 -25.97
C ALA A 174 1.70 -13.14 -26.11
N ASP A 175 2.29 -13.28 -27.29
CA ASP A 175 3.50 -14.07 -27.53
C ASP A 175 4.71 -13.50 -26.78
N THR A 176 4.90 -12.16 -26.82
CA THR A 176 5.93 -11.46 -26.03
C THR A 176 5.80 -11.75 -24.54
N LEU A 177 4.61 -11.57 -23.95
CA LEU A 177 4.39 -11.87 -22.53
C LEU A 177 4.56 -13.35 -22.21
N ASN A 178 4.03 -14.26 -23.05
CA ASN A 178 4.19 -15.70 -22.87
C ASN A 178 5.66 -16.13 -22.85
N LYS A 179 6.51 -15.53 -23.68
CA LYS A 179 7.94 -15.83 -23.71
C LYS A 179 8.68 -15.17 -22.55
N ALA A 180 8.41 -13.89 -22.27
CA ALA A 180 9.05 -13.14 -21.20
C ALA A 180 8.78 -13.77 -19.81
N THR A 181 7.51 -14.03 -19.45
CA THR A 181 7.18 -14.60 -18.13
C THR A 181 7.53 -16.08 -18.02
N LYS A 182 7.70 -16.81 -19.13
CA LYS A 182 8.18 -18.20 -19.14
C LYS A 182 9.68 -18.28 -18.88
N GLN A 183 10.47 -17.34 -19.39
CA GLN A 183 11.91 -17.28 -19.16
C GLN A 183 12.26 -16.60 -17.83
N PHE A 184 11.45 -15.61 -17.41
CA PHE A 184 11.70 -14.74 -16.26
C PHE A 184 10.48 -14.71 -15.30
N SER A 185 10.10 -15.89 -14.81
CA SER A 185 8.97 -16.10 -13.90
C SER A 185 9.17 -15.52 -12.48
N ASP A 186 10.34 -14.94 -12.21
CA ASP A 186 10.72 -14.19 -11.01
C ASP A 186 10.59 -12.66 -11.16
N SER A 187 9.91 -12.21 -12.22
CA SER A 187 9.56 -10.81 -12.44
C SER A 187 8.50 -10.36 -11.43
N SER A 188 8.79 -9.30 -10.67
CA SER A 188 7.92 -8.78 -9.60
C SER A 188 6.81 -7.87 -10.11
N PHE A 189 7.04 -7.21 -11.24
CA PHE A 189 6.09 -6.37 -11.98
C PHE A 189 6.60 -6.15 -13.41
N MET A 190 5.85 -5.42 -14.22
CA MET A 190 6.26 -4.88 -15.51
C MET A 190 6.04 -3.36 -15.56
N ILE A 191 6.89 -2.64 -16.29
CA ILE A 191 6.70 -1.24 -16.69
C ILE A 191 6.23 -1.19 -18.14
N SER A 192 5.15 -0.46 -18.42
CA SER A 192 4.59 -0.22 -19.75
C SER A 192 4.56 1.29 -20.05
N VAL A 193 5.39 1.74 -20.99
CA VAL A 193 5.73 3.18 -21.16
C VAL A 193 4.83 3.93 -22.15
N GLY A 194 3.52 3.84 -21.95
CA GLY A 194 2.54 4.45 -22.85
C GLY A 194 2.19 3.58 -24.05
N ASP A 195 1.27 4.07 -24.87
CA ASP A 195 0.78 3.44 -26.10
C ASP A 195 0.46 1.95 -25.88
N GLN A 196 -0.42 1.69 -24.92
CA GLN A 196 -1.02 0.36 -24.72
C GLN A 196 -1.96 0.03 -25.88
N VAL A 197 -2.74 1.03 -26.32
CA VAL A 197 -3.68 0.94 -27.44
C VAL A 197 -3.33 1.98 -28.51
N ASN A 198 -3.81 1.77 -29.74
CA ASN A 198 -3.60 2.73 -30.83
C ASN A 198 -4.58 3.92 -30.77
N ASN A 199 -5.67 3.81 -30.02
CA ASN A 199 -6.65 4.88 -29.89
C ASN A 199 -7.36 4.88 -28.53
N GLY A 200 -7.07 5.88 -27.70
CA GLY A 200 -7.76 6.12 -26.41
C GLY A 200 -9.22 6.56 -26.49
N SER A 201 -9.81 6.76 -27.69
CA SER A 201 -11.17 7.31 -27.89
C SER A 201 -12.15 6.45 -28.67
N GLU A 202 -13.44 6.73 -28.48
CA GLU A 202 -14.56 6.25 -29.30
C GLU A 202 -14.57 6.92 -30.69
N LEU A 203 -13.72 6.48 -31.63
CA LEU A 203 -13.79 6.97 -33.01
C LEU A 203 -14.98 6.37 -33.78
N ASN A 204 -15.94 7.23 -34.11
CA ASN A 204 -17.09 6.96 -35.00
C ASN A 204 -18.11 5.93 -34.49
N GLY A 205 -18.16 5.66 -33.17
CA GLY A 205 -19.15 4.76 -32.57
C GLY A 205 -18.83 3.27 -32.71
N ALA A 206 -17.63 2.92 -33.16
CA ALA A 206 -17.00 1.65 -32.84
C ALA A 206 -16.14 1.85 -31.58
N SER A 207 -16.16 0.87 -30.66
CA SER A 207 -15.46 1.00 -29.38
C SER A 207 -14.00 0.56 -29.50
N ASN A 208 -13.10 1.38 -28.95
CA ASN A 208 -11.69 1.05 -28.74
C ASN A 208 -11.46 0.02 -27.63
N GLU A 209 -12.50 -0.43 -26.93
CA GLU A 209 -12.41 -1.56 -26.00
C GLU A 209 -11.99 -2.87 -26.69
N LEU A 210 -12.08 -2.98 -28.02
CA LEU A 210 -11.44 -4.07 -28.76
C LEU A 210 -9.91 -4.01 -28.73
N GLU A 211 -9.32 -2.82 -28.65
CA GLU A 211 -7.87 -2.63 -28.48
C GLU A 211 -7.47 -2.89 -27.02
N TYR A 212 -8.24 -2.41 -26.04
CA TYR A 212 -7.99 -2.67 -24.61
C TYR A 212 -8.16 -4.15 -24.24
N SER A 213 -9.26 -4.81 -24.62
CA SER A 213 -9.39 -6.26 -24.41
C SER A 213 -8.35 -7.07 -25.19
N GLY A 214 -7.83 -6.54 -26.30
CA GLY A 214 -6.65 -7.09 -26.98
C GLY A 214 -5.37 -6.99 -26.15
N TYR A 215 -5.14 -5.83 -25.51
CA TYR A 215 -4.04 -5.60 -24.57
C TYR A 215 -4.15 -6.45 -23.30
N PHE A 216 -5.37 -6.61 -22.74
CA PHE A 216 -5.65 -7.32 -21.48
C PHE A 216 -5.94 -8.83 -21.63
N ALA A 217 -6.07 -9.35 -22.85
CA ALA A 217 -6.22 -10.78 -23.13
C ALA A 217 -5.15 -11.71 -22.50
N PRO A 218 -3.86 -11.34 -22.37
CA PRO A 218 -2.84 -12.21 -21.79
C PRO A 218 -3.07 -12.50 -20.29
N GLU A 219 -3.30 -13.78 -19.96
CA GLU A 219 -3.53 -14.25 -18.58
C GLU A 219 -2.43 -13.83 -17.57
N GLN A 220 -1.21 -13.58 -18.06
CA GLN A 220 -0.10 -13.00 -17.31
C GLN A 220 -0.50 -11.76 -16.51
N LEU A 221 -1.31 -10.86 -17.07
CA LEU A 221 -1.68 -9.56 -16.49
C LEU A 221 -2.58 -9.70 -15.25
N LYS A 222 -3.16 -10.89 -15.04
CA LYS A 222 -3.95 -11.31 -13.87
C LYS A 222 -3.05 -11.89 -12.76
N THR A 223 -1.72 -11.83 -12.93
CA THR A 223 -0.73 -12.41 -12.00
C THR A 223 0.54 -11.55 -11.84
N LEU A 224 0.86 -10.74 -12.86
CA LEU A 224 2.00 -9.82 -12.91
C LEU A 224 1.49 -8.38 -12.82
N PRO A 225 1.85 -7.59 -11.80
CA PRO A 225 1.44 -6.20 -11.68
C PRO A 225 2.09 -5.32 -12.76
N ILE A 226 1.35 -4.35 -13.28
CA ILE A 226 1.76 -3.45 -14.36
C ILE A 226 1.76 -2.01 -13.86
N ALA A 227 2.94 -1.38 -13.88
CA ALA A 227 3.11 0.06 -13.78
C ALA A 227 3.03 0.66 -15.19
N ALA A 228 1.82 1.04 -15.59
CA ALA A 228 1.56 1.72 -16.86
C ALA A 228 1.57 3.23 -16.69
N ILE A 229 1.99 3.96 -17.73
CA ILE A 229 1.73 5.40 -17.93
C ILE A 229 0.97 5.59 -19.24
N ALA A 230 0.34 6.74 -19.43
CA ALA A 230 -0.30 7.11 -20.68
C ALA A 230 0.75 7.59 -21.71
N GLY A 231 0.67 7.08 -22.93
CA GLY A 231 1.37 7.60 -24.10
C GLY A 231 0.53 8.63 -24.86
N ASN A 232 0.97 9.00 -26.06
CA ASN A 232 0.24 9.99 -26.84
C ASN A 232 -1.03 9.40 -27.48
N HIS A 233 -1.11 8.09 -27.71
CA HIS A 233 -2.31 7.46 -28.26
C HIS A 233 -3.43 7.28 -27.22
N GLU A 234 -3.13 7.29 -25.92
CA GLU A 234 -4.15 7.36 -24.87
C GLU A 234 -4.84 8.75 -24.77
N THR A 235 -4.25 9.84 -25.29
CA THR A 235 -4.70 11.24 -25.10
C THR A 235 -6.14 11.56 -25.50
N TYR A 236 -6.76 10.71 -26.30
CA TYR A 236 -8.06 10.98 -26.90
C TYR A 236 -9.26 10.65 -25.98
N GLY A 237 -9.07 10.02 -24.82
CA GLY A 237 -10.17 9.69 -23.91
C GLY A 237 -9.78 9.15 -22.53
N PRO A 238 -10.76 8.81 -21.67
CA PRO A 238 -10.52 8.38 -20.29
C PRO A 238 -9.93 6.96 -20.15
N GLY A 239 -9.75 6.22 -21.24
CA GLY A 239 -9.48 4.77 -21.24
C GLY A 239 -8.33 4.31 -20.35
N HIS A 240 -7.20 5.02 -20.36
CA HIS A 240 -6.07 4.71 -19.48
C HIS A 240 -6.46 4.84 -18.00
N ASN A 241 -7.09 5.96 -17.67
CA ASN A 241 -7.54 6.31 -16.33
C ASN A 241 -8.71 5.41 -15.83
N THR A 242 -9.43 4.72 -16.71
CA THR A 242 -10.47 3.75 -16.32
C THR A 242 -9.93 2.32 -16.19
N HIS A 243 -8.82 1.98 -16.85
CA HIS A 243 -8.18 0.65 -16.78
C HIS A 243 -7.09 0.49 -15.73
N PHE A 244 -6.32 1.54 -15.39
CA PHE A 244 -5.20 1.41 -14.44
C PHE A 244 -5.50 2.04 -13.07
N ASN A 245 -4.92 1.46 -12.01
CA ASN A 245 -5.09 1.90 -10.62
C ASN A 245 -3.71 2.26 -10.02
N ALA A 246 -3.15 3.39 -10.45
CA ALA A 246 -1.81 3.82 -10.08
C ALA A 246 -1.73 4.30 -8.61
N PRO A 247 -0.66 3.96 -7.87
CA PRO A 247 -0.44 4.41 -6.49
C PRO A 247 0.15 5.82 -6.43
N ASN A 248 -0.14 6.57 -5.37
CA ASN A 248 0.39 7.93 -5.12
C ASN A 248 0.23 8.92 -6.30
N LEU A 249 -0.86 8.78 -7.06
CA LEU A 249 -1.23 9.63 -8.19
C LEU A 249 -1.33 11.11 -7.77
N SER A 250 -0.72 12.00 -8.55
CA SER A 250 -0.59 13.43 -8.26
C SER A 250 -1.94 14.16 -8.39
N ASP A 251 -2.25 15.02 -7.42
CA ASP A 251 -3.42 15.91 -7.43
C ASP A 251 -3.11 17.29 -8.06
N LYS A 252 -1.91 17.48 -8.63
CA LYS A 252 -1.39 18.81 -9.05
C LYS A 252 -0.59 18.88 -10.34
N TYR A 253 0.15 17.82 -10.69
CA TYR A 253 1.27 17.89 -11.65
C TYR A 253 1.20 16.78 -12.72
N GLY A 254 1.64 17.05 -13.94
CA GLY A 254 1.55 16.11 -15.07
C GLY A 254 0.12 15.95 -15.61
N ALA A 255 -0.76 16.91 -15.34
CA ALA A 255 -2.16 16.86 -15.73
C ALA A 255 -2.31 17.35 -17.17
N PHE A 256 -2.27 16.42 -18.15
CA PHE A 256 -2.46 16.78 -19.55
C PHE A 256 -3.81 17.49 -19.75
N SER A 257 -3.78 18.61 -20.48
CA SER A 257 -4.88 19.60 -20.60
C SER A 257 -6.16 19.15 -21.32
N ALA A 258 -6.30 17.85 -21.60
CA ALA A 258 -7.56 17.25 -22.05
C ALA A 258 -8.51 17.02 -20.87
N GLU A 259 -9.82 17.09 -21.14
CA GLU A 259 -10.88 16.83 -20.17
C GLU A 259 -11.85 15.76 -20.71
N PRO A 260 -11.94 14.57 -20.07
CA PRO A 260 -11.18 14.12 -18.91
C PRO A 260 -9.70 13.89 -19.24
N THR A 261 -8.81 14.12 -18.26
CA THR A 261 -7.38 13.88 -18.41
C THR A 261 -7.05 12.37 -18.50
N THR A 262 -5.92 12.03 -19.14
CA THR A 262 -5.43 10.65 -19.25
C THR A 262 -4.77 10.11 -17.99
N GLY A 263 -4.29 11.01 -17.12
CA GLY A 263 -3.54 10.67 -15.93
C GLY A 263 -2.83 11.91 -15.38
N THR A 264 -2.08 11.69 -14.31
CA THR A 264 -1.13 12.65 -13.73
C THR A 264 0.14 11.90 -13.34
N ASP A 265 1.17 12.61 -12.91
CA ASP A 265 2.39 11.95 -12.44
C ASP A 265 2.11 11.07 -11.22
N TYR A 266 2.83 9.95 -11.09
CA TYR A 266 2.71 9.08 -9.91
C TYR A 266 4.04 8.42 -9.54
N TYR A 267 4.12 7.87 -8.33
CA TYR A 267 5.33 7.20 -7.86
C TYR A 267 5.04 5.97 -7.03
N PHE A 268 5.97 5.02 -7.04
CA PHE A 268 5.98 3.92 -6.09
C PHE A 268 7.41 3.56 -5.70
N THR A 269 7.53 2.78 -4.64
CA THR A 269 8.82 2.21 -4.22
C THR A 269 8.80 0.70 -4.41
N TYR A 270 9.94 0.14 -4.84
CA TYR A 270 10.18 -1.29 -4.74
C TYR A 270 11.61 -1.53 -4.25
N GLY A 271 11.74 -2.18 -3.09
CA GLY A 271 13.02 -2.29 -2.38
C GLY A 271 13.66 -0.93 -2.13
N ASN A 272 14.92 -0.79 -2.53
CA ASN A 272 15.72 0.43 -2.42
C ASN A 272 15.50 1.44 -3.57
N THR A 273 14.46 1.27 -4.40
CA THR A 273 14.27 2.03 -5.65
C THR A 273 13.01 2.88 -5.60
N LEU A 274 13.11 4.13 -6.05
CA LEU A 274 12.00 5.04 -6.32
C LEU A 274 11.73 5.09 -7.82
N TYR A 275 10.49 4.80 -8.21
CA TYR A 275 9.99 4.91 -9.58
C TYR A 275 9.17 6.19 -9.71
N LEU A 276 9.54 7.04 -10.65
CA LEU A 276 8.96 8.36 -10.93
C LEU A 276 8.29 8.30 -12.31
N MET A 277 6.97 8.13 -12.30
CA MET A 277 6.17 7.80 -13.47
C MET A 277 5.50 9.09 -13.98
N LEU A 278 6.01 9.65 -15.08
CA LEU A 278 5.67 10.98 -15.57
C LEU A 278 4.69 10.92 -16.75
N ASN A 279 3.59 11.66 -16.67
CA ASN A 279 2.64 11.78 -17.77
C ASN A 279 3.11 12.84 -18.78
N SER A 280 4.17 12.49 -19.53
CA SER A 280 4.82 13.35 -20.55
C SER A 280 3.95 13.81 -21.73
N ASN A 281 2.63 13.58 -21.69
CA ASN A 281 1.68 14.30 -22.52
C ASN A 281 1.57 15.77 -22.08
N ASP A 282 1.73 16.03 -20.78
CA ASP A 282 2.08 17.36 -20.29
C ASP A 282 3.46 17.77 -20.83
N MET A 283 3.63 19.08 -21.05
CA MET A 283 4.86 19.74 -21.54
C MET A 283 5.49 20.61 -20.45
N ASN A 284 4.97 20.57 -19.23
CA ASN A 284 5.37 21.42 -18.12
C ASN A 284 6.46 20.74 -17.28
N GLU A 285 7.67 20.69 -17.84
CA GLU A 285 8.81 19.97 -17.26
C GLU A 285 9.19 20.45 -15.84
N GLU A 286 8.88 21.71 -15.50
CA GLU A 286 9.07 22.26 -14.14
C GLU A 286 7.99 21.78 -13.14
N GLU A 287 6.79 21.39 -13.58
CA GLU A 287 5.81 20.70 -12.73
C GLU A 287 6.18 19.23 -12.53
N HIS A 288 6.63 18.53 -13.58
CA HIS A 288 7.24 17.18 -13.44
C HIS A 288 8.42 17.19 -12.46
N LYS A 289 9.26 18.23 -12.51
CA LYS A 289 10.35 18.47 -11.54
C LYS A 289 9.85 18.68 -10.12
N GLN A 290 8.82 19.50 -9.89
CA GLN A 290 8.25 19.71 -8.55
C GLN A 290 7.63 18.42 -8.01
N PHE A 291 6.94 17.65 -8.86
CA PHE A 291 6.46 16.31 -8.51
C PHE A 291 7.61 15.39 -8.09
N MET A 292 8.68 15.31 -8.89
CA MET A 292 9.84 14.48 -8.56
C MET A 292 10.53 14.94 -7.27
N GLN A 293 10.64 16.25 -7.02
CA GLN A 293 11.16 16.77 -5.74
C GLN A 293 10.30 16.34 -4.55
N ASP A 294 8.98 16.46 -4.65
CA ASP A 294 8.03 16.03 -3.61
C ASP A 294 8.07 14.52 -3.38
N ALA A 295 8.24 13.72 -4.43
CA ALA A 295 8.37 12.26 -4.34
C ALA A 295 9.73 11.84 -3.74
N ILE A 296 10.83 12.50 -4.12
CA ILE A 296 12.17 12.25 -3.57
C ILE A 296 12.25 12.64 -2.09
N ALA A 297 11.66 13.79 -1.71
CA ALA A 297 11.63 14.25 -0.32
C ALA A 297 10.86 13.28 0.61
N LYS A 298 9.86 12.55 0.09
CA LYS A 298 9.14 11.49 0.82
C LYS A 298 9.93 10.17 0.90
N ASN A 299 10.89 9.95 0.00
CA ASN A 299 11.65 8.70 -0.13
C ASN A 299 13.18 8.94 -0.10
N PRO A 300 13.72 9.62 0.94
CA PRO A 300 15.13 10.07 0.95
C PRO A 300 16.15 8.93 0.97
N ASN A 301 15.74 7.71 1.34
CA ASN A 301 16.59 6.52 1.43
C ASN A 301 16.65 5.74 0.09
N ALA A 302 16.01 6.22 -0.98
CA ALA A 302 16.06 5.57 -2.28
C ALA A 302 17.49 5.58 -2.85
N THR A 303 18.08 4.38 -2.98
CA THR A 303 19.39 4.16 -3.60
C THR A 303 19.34 4.43 -5.10
N TRP A 304 18.29 3.94 -5.75
CA TRP A 304 18.06 4.08 -7.19
C TRP A 304 16.88 5.01 -7.44
N LYS A 305 17.03 5.93 -8.40
CA LYS A 305 15.91 6.75 -8.91
C LYS A 305 15.75 6.52 -10.40
N ILE A 306 14.58 6.01 -10.78
CA ILE A 306 14.24 5.68 -12.15
C ILE A 306 13.09 6.59 -12.56
N ALA A 307 13.33 7.46 -13.54
CA ALA A 307 12.26 8.20 -14.20
C ALA A 307 11.71 7.38 -15.37
N VAL A 308 10.41 7.48 -15.61
CA VAL A 308 9.71 6.74 -16.65
C VAL A 308 8.74 7.69 -17.32
N LEU A 309 8.84 7.81 -18.65
CA LEU A 309 7.98 8.66 -19.47
C LEU A 309 7.70 7.95 -20.81
N HIS A 310 6.79 8.48 -21.62
CA HIS A 310 6.49 7.90 -22.92
C HIS A 310 7.40 8.46 -24.01
N HIS A 311 7.42 9.79 -24.14
CA HIS A 311 8.11 10.48 -25.23
C HIS A 311 9.64 10.37 -25.10
N SER A 312 10.25 9.68 -26.08
CA SER A 312 11.69 9.49 -26.22
C SER A 312 12.50 10.77 -26.05
N VAL A 313 13.35 10.85 -25.02
CA VAL A 313 14.28 11.99 -24.90
C VAL A 313 15.47 11.80 -25.87
N TYR A 314 15.93 10.56 -26.08
CA TYR A 314 17.14 10.24 -26.85
C TYR A 314 16.98 8.98 -27.71
N SER A 315 16.10 9.03 -28.72
CA SER A 315 15.90 7.99 -29.74
C SER A 315 16.64 8.29 -31.06
N SER A 316 16.47 7.43 -32.07
CA SER A 316 17.18 7.50 -33.36
C SER A 316 16.35 7.26 -34.62
N ALA A 317 15.01 7.31 -34.54
CA ALA A 317 14.12 7.02 -35.67
C ALA A 317 13.32 8.27 -36.10
N ASN A 318 12.00 8.17 -36.22
CA ASN A 318 11.18 9.19 -36.86
C ASN A 318 11.09 10.46 -36.01
N HIS A 319 10.80 10.30 -34.73
CA HIS A 319 10.48 11.38 -33.79
C HIS A 319 11.73 12.03 -33.16
N GLU A 320 12.94 11.53 -33.44
CA GLU A 320 14.19 12.05 -32.85
C GLU A 320 14.37 13.59 -33.03
N THR A 321 13.76 14.17 -34.08
CA THR A 321 13.83 15.61 -34.41
C THR A 321 12.53 16.39 -34.22
N ASP A 322 11.49 15.81 -33.63
CA ASP A 322 10.22 16.53 -33.46
C ASP A 322 10.36 17.64 -32.41
N SER A 323 9.60 18.73 -32.56
CA SER A 323 9.91 19.99 -31.86
C SER A 323 9.74 19.93 -30.35
N ASP A 324 8.79 19.12 -29.88
CA ASP A 324 8.52 18.82 -28.46
C ASP A 324 9.54 17.80 -27.90
N ILE A 325 10.00 16.85 -28.72
CA ILE A 325 11.11 15.96 -28.40
C ILE A 325 12.42 16.75 -28.24
N ILE A 326 12.69 17.70 -29.14
CA ILE A 326 13.80 18.65 -29.04
C ILE A 326 13.65 19.53 -27.79
N GLN A 327 12.44 19.98 -27.45
CA GLN A 327 12.21 20.74 -26.21
C GLN A 327 12.55 19.88 -24.98
N ARG A 328 11.96 18.69 -24.82
CA ARG A 328 12.23 17.78 -23.71
C ARG A 328 13.72 17.46 -23.58
N ARG A 329 14.44 17.29 -24.69
CA ARG A 329 15.90 17.07 -24.71
C ARG A 329 16.73 18.24 -24.19
N ASN A 330 16.22 19.47 -24.26
CA ASN A 330 16.88 20.64 -23.64
C ASN A 330 16.50 20.78 -22.15
N ASP A 331 15.23 20.54 -21.81
CA ASP A 331 14.65 20.90 -20.53
C ASP A 331 14.81 19.79 -19.46
N LEU A 332 14.56 18.52 -19.80
CA LEU A 332 14.55 17.40 -18.85
C LEU A 332 15.94 16.92 -18.40
N PRO A 333 16.99 16.79 -19.23
CA PRO A 333 18.28 16.28 -18.77
C PRO A 333 18.94 17.12 -17.66
N PRO A 334 18.92 18.48 -17.69
CA PRO A 334 19.35 19.31 -16.56
C PRO A 334 18.52 19.10 -15.29
N ILE A 335 17.22 18.83 -15.42
CA ILE A 335 16.32 18.51 -14.31
C ILE A 335 16.71 17.17 -13.69
N PHE A 336 16.82 16.11 -14.51
CA PHE A 336 17.18 14.75 -14.07
C PHE A 336 18.57 14.70 -13.41
N ASP A 337 19.56 15.42 -13.96
CA ASP A 337 20.87 15.62 -13.32
C ASP A 337 20.76 16.29 -11.94
N SER A 338 19.94 17.34 -11.81
CA SER A 338 19.80 18.11 -10.56
C SER A 338 19.15 17.31 -9.43
N LEU A 339 18.33 16.31 -9.78
CA LEU A 339 17.65 15.41 -8.83
C LEU A 339 18.43 14.11 -8.59
N GLY A 340 19.50 13.86 -9.36
CA GLY A 340 20.26 12.61 -9.32
C GLY A 340 19.40 11.41 -9.71
N ILE A 341 18.76 11.49 -10.88
CA ILE A 341 18.16 10.35 -11.57
C ILE A 341 19.28 9.48 -12.14
N ASP A 342 19.13 8.16 -12.06
CA ASP A 342 20.11 7.19 -12.55
C ASP A 342 19.77 6.70 -13.96
N VAL A 343 18.48 6.44 -14.17
CA VAL A 343 17.92 5.77 -15.35
C VAL A 343 16.63 6.49 -15.77
N VAL A 344 16.46 6.67 -17.07
CA VAL A 344 15.24 7.06 -17.75
C VAL A 344 14.81 5.92 -18.68
N LEU A 345 13.53 5.53 -18.60
CA LEU A 345 12.93 4.54 -19.48
C LEU A 345 11.85 5.22 -20.33
N ASP A 346 11.95 5.13 -21.66
CA ASP A 346 11.03 5.74 -22.61
C ASP A 346 10.65 4.82 -23.80
N GLY A 347 9.70 5.26 -24.63
CA GLY A 347 9.11 4.52 -25.76
C GLY A 347 8.87 5.47 -26.95
N HIS A 348 7.67 5.45 -27.55
CA HIS A 348 7.19 6.41 -28.57
C HIS A 348 7.86 6.36 -29.96
N ASP A 349 9.18 6.12 -30.07
CA ASP A 349 9.89 6.15 -31.36
C ASP A 349 10.12 4.75 -31.98
N HIS A 350 9.40 3.73 -31.50
CA HIS A 350 9.30 2.37 -32.09
C HIS A 350 10.62 1.81 -32.66
N CYS A 351 11.72 1.98 -31.92
CA CYS A 351 13.05 1.46 -32.20
C CYS A 351 13.80 1.31 -30.86
N TYR A 352 14.80 0.41 -30.79
CA TYR A 352 15.60 0.31 -29.57
C TYR A 352 16.73 1.32 -29.60
N THR A 353 16.79 2.20 -28.59
CA THR A 353 17.91 3.15 -28.43
C THR A 353 18.39 3.13 -26.99
N ARG A 354 19.71 3.14 -26.79
CA ARG A 354 20.32 3.38 -25.48
C ARG A 354 21.40 4.44 -25.59
N SER A 355 21.30 5.47 -24.76
CA SER A 355 22.29 6.54 -24.70
C SER A 355 23.60 6.09 -24.05
N TYR A 356 24.66 6.89 -24.20
CA TYR A 356 25.71 6.97 -23.17
C TYR A 356 25.11 7.55 -21.88
N GLN A 357 25.84 7.59 -20.76
CA GLN A 357 25.40 8.48 -19.66
C GLN A 357 25.39 9.92 -20.19
N MET A 358 24.27 10.60 -20.06
CA MET A 358 24.11 12.00 -20.45
C MET A 358 24.23 12.88 -19.20
N LYS A 359 24.97 13.98 -19.32
CA LYS A 359 25.08 15.01 -18.28
C LYS A 359 25.13 16.39 -18.91
N GLY A 360 24.29 17.32 -18.48
CA GLY A 360 24.11 18.64 -19.10
C GLY A 360 23.72 18.55 -20.58
N GLY A 361 22.98 17.51 -20.97
CA GLY A 361 22.66 17.19 -22.36
C GLY A 361 23.82 16.64 -23.21
N GLN A 362 24.99 16.34 -22.61
CA GLN A 362 26.19 15.88 -23.31
C GLN A 362 26.54 14.43 -22.95
N ALA A 363 27.02 13.66 -23.93
CA ALA A 363 27.40 12.26 -23.75
C ALA A 363 28.74 12.10 -23.05
N ILE A 364 28.74 11.47 -21.87
CA ILE A 364 29.92 11.21 -21.05
C ILE A 364 30.48 9.83 -21.42
N LYS A 365 31.40 9.83 -22.38
CA LYS A 365 32.03 8.61 -22.94
C LYS A 365 33.22 8.10 -22.10
N ASP A 366 33.68 8.87 -21.11
CA ASP A 366 34.74 8.56 -20.14
C ASP A 366 34.19 8.06 -18.78
N GLN A 367 33.29 7.08 -18.80
CA GLN A 367 32.83 6.42 -17.57
C GLN A 367 33.93 5.57 -16.94
N ASN A 368 33.89 5.46 -15.61
CA ASN A 368 34.68 4.46 -14.89
C ASN A 368 34.02 3.09 -15.10
N VAL A 369 34.77 2.10 -15.56
CA VAL A 369 34.28 0.74 -15.82
C VAL A 369 35.17 -0.31 -15.18
N ASP A 370 34.56 -1.40 -14.72
CA ASP A 370 35.30 -2.55 -14.21
C ASP A 370 35.69 -3.55 -15.31
N THR A 371 36.33 -4.66 -14.92
CA THR A 371 36.78 -5.72 -15.83
C THR A 371 35.65 -6.49 -16.53
N GLU A 372 34.41 -6.31 -16.09
CA GLU A 372 33.21 -6.89 -16.71
C GLU A 372 32.47 -5.86 -17.58
N GLY A 373 32.99 -4.63 -17.69
CA GLY A 373 32.40 -3.53 -18.46
C GLY A 373 31.24 -2.81 -17.75
N ARG A 374 31.00 -3.10 -16.47
CA ARG A 374 29.96 -2.41 -15.68
C ARG A 374 30.41 -1.01 -15.34
N VAL A 375 29.51 -0.02 -15.45
CA VAL A 375 29.82 1.37 -15.08
C VAL A 375 29.75 1.52 -13.57
N ILE A 376 30.85 1.96 -12.96
CA ILE A 376 31.00 2.14 -11.52
C ILE A 376 30.88 3.62 -11.17
N ASP A 377 29.93 3.95 -10.28
CA ASP A 377 29.57 5.30 -9.86
C ASP A 377 29.28 6.25 -11.05
N PRO A 378 28.22 5.95 -11.85
CA PRO A 378 27.94 6.62 -13.12
C PRO A 378 27.86 8.15 -13.01
N LYS A 379 28.56 8.84 -13.91
CA LYS A 379 28.45 10.30 -14.09
C LYS A 379 27.28 10.60 -15.05
N GLY A 380 26.12 10.98 -14.51
CA GLY A 380 24.94 11.36 -15.31
C GLY A 380 23.97 10.20 -15.57
N THR A 381 22.86 10.49 -16.25
CA THR A 381 21.69 9.62 -16.41
C THR A 381 21.78 8.74 -17.68
N VAL A 382 21.37 7.46 -17.62
CA VAL A 382 21.17 6.64 -18.84
C VAL A 382 19.72 6.75 -19.33
N TYR A 383 19.51 6.69 -20.64
CA TYR A 383 18.18 6.68 -21.27
C TYR A 383 18.07 5.40 -22.11
N ILE A 384 16.97 4.67 -21.96
CA ILE A 384 16.66 3.48 -22.76
C ILE A 384 15.26 3.61 -23.36
N THR A 385 15.23 3.75 -24.68
CA THR A 385 14.04 3.69 -25.51
C THR A 385 13.72 2.25 -25.89
N ALA A 386 12.51 1.80 -25.59
CA ALA A 386 12.01 0.51 -26.03
C ALA A 386 11.56 0.52 -27.50
N ASN A 387 11.80 -0.60 -28.20
CA ASN A 387 11.10 -0.92 -29.43
C ASN A 387 9.72 -1.51 -29.11
N SER A 388 8.80 -1.56 -30.09
CA SER A 388 7.46 -2.13 -29.89
C SER A 388 7.52 -3.56 -29.32
N ALA A 389 6.71 -3.80 -28.29
CA ALA A 389 6.61 -5.11 -27.64
C ALA A 389 5.51 -6.02 -28.23
N SER A 390 4.70 -5.55 -29.17
CA SER A 390 3.74 -6.37 -29.94
C SER A 390 4.21 -6.64 -31.37
N GLY A 391 4.96 -5.72 -31.98
CA GLY A 391 5.23 -5.72 -33.42
C GLY A 391 4.07 -5.19 -34.27
N SER A 392 3.20 -4.36 -33.70
CA SER A 392 2.16 -3.62 -34.43
C SER A 392 2.78 -2.60 -35.40
N LYS A 393 3.78 -1.84 -34.95
CA LYS A 393 4.43 -0.75 -35.69
C LYS A 393 5.94 -0.68 -35.35
N TYR A 394 6.76 -0.38 -36.34
CA TYR A 394 8.21 -0.15 -36.23
C TYR A 394 8.58 1.13 -36.97
N TYR A 395 9.61 1.84 -36.51
CA TYR A 395 10.23 2.93 -37.27
C TYR A 395 11.69 2.62 -37.62
N GLU A 396 12.11 3.09 -38.80
CA GLU A 396 13.46 2.90 -39.31
C GLU A 396 14.45 3.89 -38.67
N ILE A 397 15.67 3.44 -38.41
CA ILE A 397 16.74 4.31 -37.89
C ILE A 397 17.08 5.36 -38.95
N ARG A 398 16.93 6.64 -38.60
CA ARG A 398 16.93 7.77 -39.54
C ARG A 398 18.31 8.13 -40.07
N TYR A 399 19.33 8.04 -39.22
CA TYR A 399 20.74 8.18 -39.60
C TYR A 399 21.52 6.91 -39.21
N PRO A 400 21.36 5.79 -39.94
CA PRO A 400 21.84 4.48 -39.47
C PRO A 400 23.36 4.31 -39.58
N GLY A 401 24.00 5.02 -40.53
CA GLY A 401 25.45 5.01 -40.72
C GLY A 401 26.20 6.11 -39.98
N GLU A 402 25.52 7.02 -39.27
CA GLU A 402 26.14 8.16 -38.59
C GLU A 402 26.21 7.92 -37.08
N ASN A 403 27.37 8.23 -36.49
CA ASN A 403 27.57 8.17 -35.06
C ASN A 403 27.04 9.46 -34.42
N ASN A 404 25.72 9.49 -34.24
CA ASN A 404 24.97 10.53 -33.58
C ASN A 404 25.53 10.80 -32.16
N ASN A 405 25.21 11.97 -31.60
CA ASN A 405 25.97 12.52 -30.48
C ASN A 405 25.74 11.81 -29.12
N TYR A 406 24.62 11.11 -28.93
CA TYR A 406 24.18 10.62 -27.62
C TYR A 406 24.03 9.10 -27.51
N GLU A 407 23.95 8.38 -28.62
CA GLU A 407 23.67 6.94 -28.64
C GLU A 407 24.92 6.09 -28.38
N ALA A 408 24.88 5.29 -27.31
CA ALA A 408 25.78 4.16 -27.16
C ALA A 408 25.33 2.96 -28.03
N LYS A 409 24.03 2.89 -28.35
CA LYS A 409 23.43 1.92 -29.26
C LYS A 409 22.11 2.42 -29.85
N LYS A 410 21.84 2.05 -31.10
CA LYS A 410 20.56 2.18 -31.80
C LYS A 410 20.33 0.96 -32.68
N GLU A 411 19.13 0.39 -32.67
CA GLU A 411 18.80 -0.88 -33.30
C GLU A 411 17.33 -0.93 -33.76
N GLN A 412 17.11 -1.30 -35.01
CA GLN A 412 15.82 -1.76 -35.51
C GLN A 412 16.00 -3.13 -36.17
N ILE A 413 15.32 -4.13 -35.62
CA ILE A 413 15.38 -5.53 -36.09
C ILE A 413 14.05 -6.07 -36.61
N HIS A 414 12.97 -5.26 -36.59
CA HIS A 414 11.63 -5.64 -37.04
C HIS A 414 11.06 -6.91 -36.37
N VAL A 415 11.45 -7.11 -35.11
CA VAL A 415 10.98 -8.17 -34.20
C VAL A 415 10.58 -7.50 -32.89
N PRO A 416 9.52 -7.95 -32.20
CA PRO A 416 9.15 -7.36 -30.93
C PRO A 416 10.25 -7.52 -29.89
N THR A 417 10.42 -6.52 -29.03
CA THR A 417 11.41 -6.58 -27.94
C THR A 417 10.78 -6.29 -26.59
N PHE A 418 11.38 -6.85 -25.55
CA PHE A 418 11.17 -6.43 -24.18
C PHE A 418 12.53 -6.46 -23.47
N SER A 419 12.62 -5.79 -22.33
CA SER A 419 13.81 -5.90 -21.46
C SER A 419 13.47 -6.55 -20.13
N ARG A 420 14.41 -7.31 -19.57
CA ARG A 420 14.44 -7.64 -18.15
C ARG A 420 15.36 -6.65 -17.45
N VAL A 421 14.95 -6.16 -16.29
CA VAL A 421 15.78 -5.38 -15.39
C VAL A 421 15.99 -6.17 -14.10
N ASN A 422 17.22 -6.24 -13.61
CA ASN A 422 17.60 -6.80 -12.32
C ASN A 422 18.12 -5.68 -11.41
N VAL A 423 17.64 -5.63 -10.17
CA VAL A 423 18.02 -4.59 -9.19
C VAL A 423 18.48 -5.23 -7.89
N THR A 424 19.55 -4.68 -7.30
CA THR A 424 20.08 -5.05 -5.98
C THR A 424 20.30 -3.80 -5.11
N SER A 425 20.79 -4.00 -3.89
CA SER A 425 21.28 -2.94 -3.00
C SER A 425 22.34 -2.00 -3.61
N ASN A 426 23.02 -2.40 -4.69
CA ASN A 426 24.05 -1.59 -5.35
C ASN A 426 24.16 -1.71 -6.88
N SER A 427 23.38 -2.57 -7.53
CA SER A 427 23.43 -2.81 -8.97
C SER A 427 22.08 -2.56 -9.63
N PHE A 428 22.10 -1.95 -10.81
CA PHE A 428 21.00 -1.89 -11.76
C PHE A 428 21.51 -2.48 -13.07
N GLN A 429 20.88 -3.53 -13.56
CA GLN A 429 21.23 -4.17 -14.82
C GLN A 429 19.98 -4.28 -15.70
N ILE A 430 20.10 -3.89 -16.96
CA ILE A 430 19.07 -4.03 -17.98
C ILE A 430 19.59 -4.91 -19.13
N ASN A 431 18.79 -5.88 -19.55
CA ASN A 431 19.07 -6.78 -20.67
C ASN A 431 17.86 -6.77 -21.61
N THR A 432 18.08 -6.51 -22.90
CA THR A 432 17.01 -6.41 -23.92
C THR A 432 17.02 -7.67 -24.79
N TYR A 433 15.83 -8.24 -25.07
CA TYR A 433 15.65 -9.50 -25.78
C TYR A 433 14.72 -9.35 -26.98
N ARG A 434 15.08 -10.01 -28.10
CA ARG A 434 14.20 -10.19 -29.27
C ARG A 434 13.33 -11.42 -29.09
N THR A 435 12.02 -11.32 -29.34
CA THR A 435 11.07 -12.39 -28.97
C THR A 435 11.05 -13.58 -29.93
N ASP A 436 11.57 -13.47 -31.16
CA ASP A 436 11.62 -14.58 -32.11
C ASP A 436 12.59 -15.70 -31.69
N THR A 437 13.77 -15.33 -31.16
CA THR A 437 14.82 -16.27 -30.73
C THR A 437 15.11 -16.25 -29.22
N MET A 438 14.56 -15.29 -28.47
CA MET A 438 14.89 -15.00 -27.06
C MET A 438 16.39 -14.73 -26.83
N THR A 439 17.10 -14.32 -27.88
CA THR A 439 18.50 -13.88 -27.79
C THR A 439 18.55 -12.48 -27.18
N GLU A 440 19.52 -12.27 -26.29
CA GLU A 440 19.86 -10.94 -25.79
C GLU A 440 20.43 -10.10 -26.95
N THR A 441 19.81 -8.95 -27.25
CA THR A 441 20.38 -8.02 -28.24
C THR A 441 21.28 -7.00 -27.56
N ASP A 442 20.99 -6.59 -26.32
CA ASP A 442 21.83 -5.66 -25.55
C ASP A 442 21.83 -5.92 -24.05
N SER A 443 22.91 -5.48 -23.37
CA SER A 443 23.00 -5.42 -21.92
C SER A 443 23.72 -4.17 -21.45
N TYR A 444 23.28 -3.62 -20.32
CA TYR A 444 23.94 -2.50 -19.65
C TYR A 444 23.82 -2.64 -18.13
N THR A 445 24.87 -2.26 -17.39
CA THR A 445 24.91 -2.41 -15.92
C THR A 445 25.58 -1.22 -15.26
N LEU A 446 24.89 -0.65 -14.27
CA LEU A 446 25.32 0.43 -13.39
C LEU A 446 25.56 -0.14 -11.98
N VAL A 447 26.65 0.25 -11.32
CA VAL A 447 26.98 -0.16 -9.95
C VAL A 447 27.35 1.07 -9.11
N LYS A 448 26.80 1.18 -7.91
CA LYS A 448 27.15 2.22 -6.92
C LYS A 448 28.06 1.63 -5.85
N SER A 449 29.31 2.09 -5.75
CA SER A 449 30.31 1.50 -4.86
C SER A 449 29.99 1.74 -3.37
N THR A 450 29.41 2.90 -3.05
CA THR A 450 29.21 3.38 -1.67
C THR A 450 27.83 3.05 -1.08
N ALA A 451 26.82 2.77 -1.90
CA ALA A 451 25.41 2.76 -1.45
C ALA A 451 25.11 1.75 -0.31
N PRO A 452 25.57 0.48 -0.33
CA PRO A 452 25.36 -0.42 0.79
C PRO A 452 26.22 -0.09 2.00
N GLN A 453 27.45 0.40 1.74
CA GLN A 453 28.46 0.65 2.76
C GLN A 453 28.09 1.83 3.65
N GLN A 454 27.57 2.93 3.10
CA GLN A 454 27.18 4.09 3.91
C GLN A 454 26.02 3.74 4.86
N ALA A 455 24.93 3.14 4.36
CA ALA A 455 23.81 2.76 5.23
C ALA A 455 24.22 1.74 6.33
N THR A 456 25.14 0.82 6.00
CA THR A 456 25.72 -0.08 7.01
C THR A 456 26.55 0.70 8.04
N ALA A 457 27.41 1.62 7.58
CA ALA A 457 28.23 2.46 8.43
C ALA A 457 27.38 3.35 9.34
N ASP A 458 26.29 3.94 8.84
CA ASP A 458 25.36 4.76 9.61
C ASP A 458 24.71 3.98 10.77
N VAL A 459 24.35 2.71 10.54
CA VAL A 459 23.83 1.81 11.58
C VAL A 459 24.91 1.43 12.59
N ILE A 460 26.12 1.10 12.13
CA ILE A 460 27.29 0.87 13.01
C ILE A 460 27.52 2.11 13.89
N ASP A 461 27.47 3.31 13.29
CA ASP A 461 27.72 4.58 13.97
C ASP A 461 26.60 4.96 14.95
N GLN A 462 25.34 4.62 14.65
CA GLN A 462 24.22 4.75 15.59
C GLN A 462 24.42 3.83 16.81
N ILE A 463 24.75 2.56 16.60
CA ILE A 463 25.00 1.59 17.68
C ILE A 463 26.23 1.99 18.52
N ASN A 464 27.26 2.57 17.90
CA ASN A 464 28.44 3.13 18.58
C ASN A 464 28.12 4.39 19.42
N LYS A 465 27.07 5.13 19.09
CA LYS A 465 26.63 6.34 19.82
C LYS A 465 25.72 6.04 21.01
N LEU A 466 25.16 4.82 21.09
CA LEU A 466 24.47 4.34 22.29
C LEU A 466 25.47 4.19 23.46
N PRO A 467 25.10 4.48 24.71
CA PRO A 467 26.00 4.36 25.87
C PRO A 467 26.50 2.92 26.06
N ASN A 468 27.55 2.72 26.87
CA ASN A 468 27.94 1.38 27.31
C ASN A 468 26.80 0.73 28.10
N VAL A 469 26.62 -0.59 28.00
CA VAL A 469 25.50 -1.33 28.61
C VAL A 469 25.32 -1.07 30.13
N ASP A 470 26.40 -0.85 30.88
CA ASP A 470 26.32 -0.53 32.31
C ASP A 470 25.82 0.89 32.62
N ALA A 471 25.81 1.78 31.62
CA ALA A 471 25.38 3.16 31.69
C ALA A 471 24.06 3.45 30.93
N VAL A 472 23.42 2.43 30.34
CA VAL A 472 22.08 2.56 29.71
C VAL A 472 21.03 2.97 30.75
N THR A 473 20.19 3.95 30.39
CA THR A 473 19.10 4.48 31.21
C THR A 473 17.77 4.46 30.46
N THR A 474 16.67 4.78 31.15
CA THR A 474 15.34 4.94 30.53
C THR A 474 15.29 6.03 29.45
N ASN A 475 16.21 6.99 29.46
CA ASN A 475 16.28 8.05 28.44
C ASN A 475 16.85 7.54 27.09
N ASP A 476 17.56 6.41 27.09
CA ASP A 476 18.22 5.86 25.90
C ASP A 476 17.29 4.97 25.07
N ALA A 477 16.10 4.63 25.60
CA ALA A 477 15.15 3.68 25.03
C ALA A 477 14.77 3.99 23.57
N ASP A 478 14.48 5.26 23.25
CA ASP A 478 14.14 5.66 21.88
C ASP A 478 15.35 5.59 20.93
N ASN A 479 16.56 5.87 21.42
CA ASN A 479 17.78 5.75 20.60
C ASN A 479 18.10 4.28 20.28
N ILE A 480 17.99 3.40 21.29
CA ILE A 480 18.13 1.94 21.14
C ILE A 480 17.11 1.41 20.13
N LYS A 481 15.84 1.79 20.29
CA LYS A 481 14.75 1.42 19.38
C LYS A 481 14.96 1.94 17.96
N ASN A 482 15.44 3.17 17.79
CA ASN A 482 15.72 3.75 16.47
C ASN A 482 16.89 3.02 15.79
N ALA A 483 17.95 2.66 16.51
CA ALA A 483 19.04 1.86 15.98
C ALA A 483 18.58 0.46 15.55
N ARG A 484 17.65 -0.17 16.28
CA ARG A 484 16.99 -1.43 15.87
C ARG A 484 16.14 -1.27 14.61
N ILE A 485 15.38 -0.19 14.49
CA ILE A 485 14.61 0.11 13.27
C ILE A 485 15.55 0.30 12.07
N ALA A 486 16.64 1.05 12.24
CA ALA A 486 17.63 1.28 11.19
C ALA A 486 18.36 -0.01 10.77
N TYR A 487 18.77 -0.86 11.73
CA TYR A 487 19.34 -2.18 11.44
C TYR A 487 18.34 -3.09 10.70
N ASN A 488 17.07 -3.12 11.11
CA ASN A 488 16.05 -3.93 10.47
C ASN A 488 15.70 -3.45 9.06
N ALA A 489 15.99 -2.19 8.71
CA ALA A 489 15.83 -1.63 7.37
C ALA A 489 17.01 -1.95 6.42
N LEU A 490 18.12 -2.49 6.93
CA LEU A 490 19.23 -2.98 6.11
C LEU A 490 18.87 -4.30 5.42
N SER A 491 19.34 -4.50 4.19
CA SER A 491 19.23 -5.80 3.50
C SER A 491 20.00 -6.91 4.23
N SER A 492 19.66 -8.17 3.94
CA SER A 492 20.29 -9.37 4.51
C SER A 492 21.81 -9.46 4.35
N ASP A 493 22.40 -8.74 3.39
CA ASP A 493 23.85 -8.70 3.19
C ASP A 493 24.51 -7.48 3.87
N GLN A 494 23.80 -6.36 4.00
CA GLN A 494 24.23 -5.23 4.83
C GLN A 494 24.20 -5.57 6.32
N GLN A 495 23.19 -6.32 6.80
CA GLN A 495 23.12 -6.77 8.19
C GLN A 495 24.35 -7.60 8.61
N LYS A 496 24.91 -8.43 7.70
CA LYS A 496 26.15 -9.19 7.93
C LYS A 496 27.40 -8.33 8.07
N LEU A 497 27.34 -7.08 7.59
CA LEU A 497 28.44 -6.11 7.66
C LEU A 497 28.38 -5.23 8.92
N VAL A 498 27.27 -5.25 9.69
CA VAL A 498 27.15 -4.53 10.96
C VAL A 498 27.90 -5.28 12.08
N THR A 499 29.15 -4.92 12.29
CA THR A 499 30.09 -5.63 13.17
C THR A 499 29.81 -5.50 14.67
N ASN A 500 28.89 -4.63 15.09
CA ASN A 500 28.63 -4.29 16.49
C ASN A 500 27.20 -4.63 16.98
N ILE A 501 26.46 -5.46 16.23
CA ILE A 501 25.06 -5.81 16.52
C ILE A 501 24.82 -6.39 17.93
N ASP A 502 25.80 -7.12 18.49
CA ASP A 502 25.72 -7.66 19.85
C ASP A 502 25.57 -6.57 20.93
N LYS A 503 26.15 -5.38 20.70
CA LYS A 503 25.99 -4.25 21.63
C LYS A 503 24.54 -3.79 21.68
N LEU A 504 23.90 -3.64 20.52
CA LEU A 504 22.48 -3.26 20.45
C LEU A 504 21.60 -4.29 21.17
N ILE A 505 21.88 -5.58 21.01
CA ILE A 505 21.16 -6.67 21.71
C ILE A 505 21.38 -6.59 23.23
N GLN A 506 22.58 -6.23 23.69
CA GLN A 506 22.87 -6.03 25.12
C GLN A 506 22.11 -4.81 25.68
N ASP A 507 22.10 -3.70 24.96
CA ASP A 507 21.38 -2.48 25.35
C ASP A 507 19.84 -2.71 25.36
N GLU A 508 19.31 -3.48 24.40
CA GLU A 508 17.90 -3.93 24.34
C GLU A 508 17.50 -4.86 25.50
N ASN A 509 18.37 -5.76 25.92
CA ASN A 509 18.10 -6.60 27.10
C ASN A 509 18.15 -5.75 28.39
N LYS A 510 19.15 -4.87 28.50
CA LYS A 510 19.35 -3.98 29.65
C LYS A 510 18.17 -3.02 29.86
N ILE A 511 17.62 -2.43 28.80
CA ILE A 511 16.46 -1.54 28.93
C ILE A 511 15.19 -2.29 29.38
N ASN A 512 15.02 -3.56 28.94
CA ASN A 512 13.95 -4.42 29.42
C ASN A 512 14.12 -4.79 30.91
N ASP A 513 15.34 -5.12 31.36
CA ASP A 513 15.63 -5.36 32.77
C ASP A 513 15.38 -4.14 33.65
N ILE A 514 15.78 -2.94 33.20
CA ILE A 514 15.50 -1.67 33.91
C ILE A 514 13.99 -1.44 34.04
N ASN A 515 13.22 -1.70 32.97
CA ASN A 515 11.76 -1.57 33.00
C ASN A 515 11.12 -2.60 33.97
N ASN A 516 11.60 -3.85 33.96
CA ASN A 516 11.13 -4.90 34.87
C ASN A 516 11.44 -4.57 36.34
N GLN A 517 12.66 -4.13 36.64
CA GLN A 517 13.06 -3.70 37.99
C GLN A 517 12.28 -2.47 38.46
N THR A 518 12.06 -1.49 37.58
CA THR A 518 11.25 -0.30 37.88
C THR A 518 9.80 -0.66 38.18
N LYS A 519 9.21 -1.60 37.42
CA LYS A 519 7.88 -2.15 37.72
C LYS A 519 7.87 -2.88 39.06
N GLN A 520 8.85 -3.74 39.34
CA GLN A 520 8.95 -4.47 40.60
C GLN A 520 9.03 -3.52 41.80
N ALA A 521 9.94 -2.54 41.76
CA ALA A 521 10.08 -1.56 42.83
C ALA A 521 8.81 -0.71 43.03
N THR A 522 8.06 -0.44 41.97
CA THR A 522 6.75 0.25 42.04
C THR A 522 5.69 -0.64 42.69
N ASP A 523 5.62 -1.92 42.30
CA ASP A 523 4.66 -2.88 42.88
C ASP A 523 4.98 -3.15 44.37
N GLU A 524 6.25 -3.30 44.72
CA GLU A 524 6.73 -3.43 46.11
C GLU A 524 6.44 -2.18 46.95
N LYS A 525 6.64 -0.98 46.39
CA LYS A 525 6.32 0.29 47.08
C LYS A 525 4.82 0.42 47.34
N ALA A 526 3.97 0.12 46.36
CA ALA A 526 2.51 0.15 46.51
C ALA A 526 2.03 -0.85 47.59
N ALA A 527 2.57 -2.07 47.59
CA ALA A 527 2.28 -3.06 48.62
C ALA A 527 2.79 -2.63 50.01
N SER A 528 3.99 -2.05 50.10
CA SER A 528 4.60 -1.58 51.34
C SER A 528 3.77 -0.46 52.01
N ASP A 529 3.22 0.47 51.24
CA ASP A 529 2.36 1.53 51.77
C ASP A 529 1.03 0.99 52.31
N VAL A 530 0.48 -0.07 51.69
CA VAL A 530 -0.71 -0.78 52.21
C VAL A 530 -0.38 -1.63 53.44
N ILE A 531 0.77 -2.32 53.47
CA ILE A 531 1.30 -3.01 54.66
C ILE A 531 1.40 -2.02 55.82
N GLY A 532 1.91 -0.81 55.56
CA GLY A 532 1.98 0.29 56.53
C GLY A 532 0.62 0.68 57.11
N GLN A 533 -0.41 0.84 56.27
CA GLN A 533 -1.77 1.13 56.73
C GLN A 533 -2.39 -0.02 57.53
N ILE A 534 -2.21 -1.27 57.11
CA ILE A 534 -2.67 -2.44 57.88
C ILE A 534 -1.92 -2.55 59.23
N ASN A 535 -0.67 -2.08 59.29
CA ASN A 535 0.11 -2.05 60.53
C ASN A 535 -0.39 -1.03 61.56
N THR A 536 -1.07 0.07 61.18
CA THR A 536 -1.62 1.04 62.16
C THR A 536 -2.88 0.57 62.88
N ILE A 537 -3.58 -0.44 62.35
CA ILE A 537 -4.76 -1.05 63.00
C ILE A 537 -4.36 -1.57 64.40
N PRO A 538 -5.04 -1.18 65.51
CA PRO A 538 -4.68 -1.64 66.85
C PRO A 538 -4.79 -3.17 67.02
N GLN A 539 -4.05 -3.73 67.99
CA GLN A 539 -4.17 -5.14 68.36
C GLN A 539 -5.53 -5.45 69.02
N ASN A 540 -6.03 -4.52 69.84
CA ASN A 540 -7.33 -4.60 70.49
C ASN A 540 -8.33 -3.73 69.73
N VAL A 541 -8.83 -4.24 68.60
CA VAL A 541 -9.74 -3.52 67.70
C VAL A 541 -11.06 -3.19 68.39
N SER A 542 -11.50 -1.94 68.26
CA SER A 542 -12.71 -1.37 68.86
C SER A 542 -13.59 -0.69 67.80
N LEU A 543 -14.83 -0.33 68.14
CA LEU A 543 -15.73 0.33 67.17
C LEU A 543 -15.23 1.72 66.69
N THR A 544 -14.34 2.38 67.43
CA THR A 544 -13.71 3.63 66.98
C THR A 544 -12.65 3.42 65.90
N ASP A 545 -12.16 2.20 65.71
CA ASP A 545 -11.13 1.86 64.72
C ASP A 545 -11.70 1.54 63.33
N GLU A 546 -13.02 1.52 63.16
CA GLU A 546 -13.69 1.14 61.90
C GLU A 546 -13.17 1.95 60.71
N ALA A 547 -13.00 3.26 60.85
CA ALA A 547 -12.49 4.11 59.78
C ALA A 547 -11.07 3.71 59.33
N THR A 548 -10.21 3.30 60.26
CA THR A 548 -8.85 2.81 59.97
C THR A 548 -8.90 1.50 59.20
N VAL A 549 -9.78 0.58 59.61
CA VAL A 549 -9.98 -0.72 58.95
C VAL A 549 -10.54 -0.55 57.52
N VAL A 550 -11.56 0.29 57.35
CA VAL A 550 -12.18 0.59 56.04
C VAL A 550 -11.20 1.29 55.09
N ASN A 551 -10.37 2.21 55.59
CA ASN A 551 -9.34 2.87 54.78
C ASN A 551 -8.27 1.86 54.30
N ALA A 552 -7.76 1.01 55.19
CA ALA A 552 -6.79 -0.02 54.84
C ALA A 552 -7.35 -1.04 53.83
N ARG A 553 -8.63 -1.44 53.96
CA ARG A 553 -9.35 -2.25 52.97
C ARG A 553 -9.49 -1.55 51.62
N THR A 554 -9.82 -0.26 51.62
CA THR A 554 -9.96 0.52 50.38
C THR A 554 -8.63 0.61 49.62
N ALA A 555 -7.54 0.87 50.34
CA ALA A 555 -6.20 0.90 49.77
C ALA A 555 -5.76 -0.47 49.24
N TYR A 556 -5.98 -1.56 50.01
CA TYR A 556 -5.70 -2.93 49.55
C TYR A 556 -6.49 -3.32 48.29
N ASN A 557 -7.78 -2.96 48.22
CA ASN A 557 -8.61 -3.29 47.06
C ASN A 557 -8.15 -2.59 45.78
N SER A 558 -7.52 -1.41 45.91
CA SER A 558 -7.01 -0.59 44.81
C SER A 558 -5.69 -1.10 44.20
N LEU A 559 -5.01 -2.05 44.86
CA LEU A 559 -3.79 -2.68 44.34
C LEU A 559 -4.09 -3.60 43.14
N SER A 560 -3.12 -3.78 42.24
CA SER A 560 -3.14 -4.84 41.24
C SER A 560 -2.98 -6.23 41.90
N ASP A 561 -3.25 -7.31 41.17
CA ASP A 561 -3.10 -8.65 41.75
C ASP A 561 -1.61 -9.04 41.97
N SER A 562 -0.67 -8.49 41.18
CA SER A 562 0.77 -8.62 41.46
C SER A 562 1.17 -7.88 42.75
N GLN A 563 0.56 -6.73 43.03
CA GLN A 563 0.78 -5.95 44.25
C GLN A 563 0.13 -6.60 45.47
N LYS A 564 -1.11 -7.12 45.34
CA LYS A 564 -1.81 -7.83 46.43
C LYS A 564 -1.03 -9.05 46.92
N ALA A 565 -0.36 -9.78 46.03
CA ALA A 565 0.47 -10.92 46.37
C ALA A 565 1.66 -10.58 47.30
N LEU A 566 2.09 -9.31 47.33
CA LEU A 566 3.20 -8.83 48.17
C LEU A 566 2.74 -8.39 49.58
N VAL A 567 1.42 -8.24 49.83
CA VAL A 567 0.87 -7.76 51.11
C VAL A 567 0.82 -8.89 52.16
N ASN A 568 1.97 -9.14 52.79
CA ASN A 568 2.17 -10.24 53.73
C ASN A 568 1.34 -10.19 55.03
N ASN A 569 0.79 -9.03 55.42
CA ASN A 569 0.04 -8.85 56.66
C ASN A 569 -1.49 -8.87 56.50
N TYR A 570 -2.00 -9.28 55.33
CA TYR A 570 -3.44 -9.27 54.98
C TYR A 570 -4.36 -9.90 56.04
N ASN A 571 -3.93 -10.98 56.71
CA ASN A 571 -4.70 -11.63 57.78
C ASN A 571 -5.01 -10.72 58.98
N LYS A 572 -4.22 -9.67 59.22
CA LYS A 572 -4.50 -8.68 60.27
C LYS A 572 -5.71 -7.81 59.91
N LEU A 573 -5.85 -7.44 58.64
CA LEU A 573 -6.99 -6.68 58.13
C LEU A 573 -8.29 -7.48 58.27
N THR A 574 -8.32 -8.72 57.79
CA THR A 574 -9.52 -9.57 57.86
C THR A 574 -9.94 -9.91 59.29
N ASN A 575 -8.99 -10.13 60.19
CA ASN A 575 -9.29 -10.30 61.62
C ASN A 575 -9.89 -9.04 62.26
N ALA A 576 -9.42 -7.85 61.86
CA ALA A 576 -9.99 -6.58 62.33
C ALA A 576 -11.42 -6.37 61.80
N GLU A 577 -11.68 -6.65 60.52
CA GLU A 577 -13.00 -6.60 59.90
C GLU A 577 -14.01 -7.51 60.61
N ASN A 578 -13.62 -8.77 60.87
CA ASN A 578 -14.42 -9.73 61.63
C ASN A 578 -14.69 -9.25 63.08
N THR A 579 -13.73 -8.56 63.69
CA THR A 579 -13.88 -8.00 65.04
C THR A 579 -14.85 -6.82 65.06
N ILE A 580 -14.75 -5.87 64.12
CA ILE A 580 -15.70 -4.76 63.95
C ILE A 580 -17.13 -5.31 63.73
N ALA A 581 -17.30 -6.29 62.84
CA ALA A 581 -18.60 -6.91 62.57
C ALA A 581 -19.19 -7.56 63.84
N SER A 582 -18.36 -8.28 64.61
CA SER A 582 -18.77 -8.91 65.87
C SER A 582 -19.18 -7.89 66.93
N LEU A 583 -18.41 -6.80 67.09
CA LEU A 583 -18.73 -5.71 68.02
C LEU A 583 -20.02 -4.98 67.64
N LYS A 584 -20.28 -4.78 66.34
CA LYS A 584 -21.55 -4.21 65.85
C LYS A 584 -22.74 -5.12 66.15
N ALA A 585 -22.60 -6.42 65.92
CA ALA A 585 -23.65 -7.39 66.26
C ALA A 585 -23.93 -7.42 67.78
N GLN A 586 -22.89 -7.35 68.61
CA GLN A 586 -23.04 -7.25 70.07
C GLN A 586 -23.73 -5.94 70.50
N ALA A 587 -23.39 -4.80 69.91
CA ALA A 587 -24.06 -3.53 70.18
C ALA A 587 -25.54 -3.51 69.74
N ALA A 588 -25.87 -4.14 68.61
CA ALA A 588 -27.25 -4.31 68.14
C ALA A 588 -28.06 -5.24 69.06
N ASN A 589 -27.44 -6.32 69.57
CA ASN A 589 -28.07 -7.24 70.51
C ASN A 589 -28.27 -6.61 71.90
N ALA A 590 -27.31 -5.81 72.38
CA ALA A 590 -27.45 -5.09 73.65
C ALA A 590 -28.55 -4.01 73.60
N SER A 591 -28.66 -3.28 72.48
CA SER A 591 -29.72 -2.27 72.29
C SER A 591 -31.11 -2.88 72.07
N SER A 592 -31.21 -4.07 71.49
CA SER A 592 -32.49 -4.81 71.38
C SER A 592 -32.89 -5.55 72.67
N GLN A 593 -31.95 -5.97 73.52
CA GLN A 593 -32.27 -6.42 74.89
C GLN A 593 -32.73 -5.27 75.80
N ALA A 594 -32.23 -4.05 75.60
CA ALA A 594 -32.71 -2.89 76.34
C ALA A 594 -34.21 -2.63 76.09
N THR A 595 -34.69 -2.81 74.85
CA THR A 595 -36.11 -2.64 74.50
C THR A 595 -37.02 -3.82 74.87
N SER A 596 -36.49 -4.99 75.26
CA SER A 596 -37.31 -6.17 75.59
C SER A 596 -37.68 -6.31 77.07
N THR A 597 -37.38 -5.33 77.93
CA THR A 597 -37.62 -5.40 79.38
C THR A 597 -39.03 -4.97 79.84
N SER A 598 -39.96 -4.72 78.90
CA SER A 598 -41.30 -4.20 79.19
C SER A 598 -42.47 -5.07 78.70
N GLN A 599 -42.48 -6.38 79.01
CA GLN A 599 -43.73 -7.11 79.31
C GLN A 599 -43.50 -8.44 80.04
N LYS A 600 -44.51 -8.90 80.80
CA LYS A 600 -44.43 -10.04 81.72
C LYS A 600 -45.74 -10.83 81.76
N ALA A 601 -45.76 -12.01 81.14
CA ALA A 601 -46.80 -13.03 81.26
C ALA A 601 -46.19 -14.44 81.04
N PRO A 602 -46.76 -15.54 81.57
CA PRO A 602 -45.93 -16.69 81.97
C PRO A 602 -46.21 -18.06 81.31
N GLN A 603 -45.17 -18.90 81.36
CA GLN A 603 -45.17 -20.39 81.38
C GLN A 603 -45.84 -21.20 80.25
N ASN A 604 -45.09 -22.16 79.70
CA ASN A 604 -45.34 -23.58 80.02
C ASN A 604 -44.04 -24.42 79.97
N THR A 605 -44.15 -25.75 80.13
CA THR A 605 -43.11 -26.68 80.61
C THR A 605 -42.53 -27.62 79.53
N THR A 606 -41.62 -28.52 79.95
CA THR A 606 -40.91 -29.59 79.22
C THR A 606 -39.83 -29.13 78.21
N ASN A 607 -38.52 -29.36 78.33
CA ASN A 607 -37.61 -30.30 79.06
C ASN A 607 -37.08 -31.47 78.21
N VAL A 608 -35.79 -31.81 78.39
CA VAL A 608 -35.00 -32.91 77.76
C VAL A 608 -34.68 -32.73 76.26
N SER A 609 -33.51 -33.09 75.70
CA SER A 609 -32.08 -32.88 76.10
C SER A 609 -31.17 -33.26 74.92
N THR A 610 -29.90 -32.80 74.90
CA THR A 610 -28.69 -33.48 74.33
C THR A 610 -28.66 -33.91 72.84
N ALA A 611 -27.51 -34.07 72.16
CA ALA A 611 -26.14 -33.52 72.25
C ALA A 611 -25.31 -34.08 71.06
N SER A 612 -24.22 -33.40 70.66
CA SER A 612 -23.24 -33.83 69.64
C SER A 612 -23.78 -33.96 68.19
N GLY A 613 -23.06 -33.61 67.12
CA GLY A 613 -21.75 -32.97 66.99
C GLY A 613 -20.65 -33.90 66.48
N THR A 614 -20.21 -33.68 65.22
CA THR A 614 -18.92 -34.11 64.64
C THR A 614 -18.61 -33.35 63.34
N LEU A 615 -17.32 -33.08 63.12
CA LEU A 615 -16.68 -32.77 61.82
C LEU A 615 -16.04 -34.09 61.29
N PRO A 616 -15.42 -34.21 60.08
CA PRO A 616 -14.96 -33.14 59.17
C PRO A 616 -15.04 -33.38 57.62
N LYS A 617 -14.78 -32.28 56.87
CA LYS A 617 -13.99 -32.17 55.59
C LYS A 617 -14.40 -32.86 54.26
N THR A 618 -14.45 -32.00 53.23
CA THR A 618 -13.94 -32.13 51.82
C THR A 618 -14.49 -33.19 50.87
N GLY A 619 -14.95 -32.73 49.68
CA GLY A 619 -15.11 -33.54 48.46
C GLY A 619 -16.03 -32.90 47.41
N GLU A 620 -15.49 -32.53 46.25
CA GLU A 620 -16.25 -32.27 44.99
C GLU A 620 -16.38 -33.63 44.23
N PHE A 621 -17.21 -33.87 43.21
CA PHE A 621 -17.95 -33.03 42.24
C PHE A 621 -19.22 -33.77 41.69
N PHE A 622 -20.12 -32.99 41.07
CA PHE A 622 -21.11 -33.31 40.01
C PHE A 622 -21.91 -34.63 39.93
N ASP A 623 -23.23 -34.47 39.75
CA ASP A 623 -24.06 -35.14 38.71
C ASP A 623 -25.12 -34.08 38.26
N PHE A 624 -25.03 -33.36 37.14
CA PHE A 624 -25.15 -33.68 35.69
C PHE A 624 -26.60 -33.81 35.17
N ASN A 625 -27.05 -32.76 34.44
CA ASN A 625 -28.23 -32.68 33.53
C ASN A 625 -29.64 -32.98 34.13
N MET A 626 -30.70 -32.19 33.86
CA MET A 626 -31.21 -31.86 32.52
C MET A 626 -32.06 -30.56 32.48
N LEU A 627 -31.97 -29.83 31.36
CA LEU A 627 -32.80 -28.73 30.83
C LEU A 627 -32.89 -27.41 31.66
N ILE A 628 -32.43 -26.22 31.22
CA ILE A 628 -32.66 -25.41 29.97
C ILE A 628 -33.95 -24.58 30.08
N ALA A 629 -33.98 -23.25 29.83
CA ALA A 629 -33.00 -22.23 29.39
C ALA A 629 -33.66 -20.81 29.45
N LEU A 630 -33.05 -19.62 29.20
CA LEU A 630 -31.67 -19.12 28.96
C LEU A 630 -31.66 -17.57 29.16
N GLY A 631 -30.50 -16.95 29.48
CA GLY A 631 -30.23 -15.49 29.38
C GLY A 631 -30.94 -14.60 30.42
N MET A 632 -30.36 -13.62 31.13
CA MET A 632 -29.26 -12.66 30.87
C MET A 632 -29.48 -11.79 29.62
N LEU A 633 -29.31 -10.45 29.65
CA LEU A 633 -28.63 -9.59 30.64
C LEU A 633 -29.22 -8.15 30.74
N SER A 634 -28.86 -7.43 31.80
CA SER A 634 -28.77 -5.95 31.94
C SER A 634 -30.04 -5.09 32.04
N ILE A 635 -30.15 -4.33 33.14
CA ILE A 635 -30.04 -2.85 33.22
C ILE A 635 -30.17 -2.43 34.71
N ALA A 636 -29.43 -1.41 35.14
CA ALA A 636 -29.58 -0.78 36.45
C ALA A 636 -30.01 0.70 36.32
N GLY A 637 -30.71 1.25 37.32
CA GLY A 637 -30.97 2.70 37.43
C GLY A 637 -29.69 3.51 37.63
N GLY A 638 -29.67 4.84 37.51
CA GLY A 638 -30.77 5.81 37.67
C GLY A 638 -31.04 6.07 39.16
N SER A 639 -31.02 7.29 39.71
CA SER A 639 -30.78 8.65 39.17
C SER A 639 -30.43 9.60 40.34
N SER A 640 -30.13 10.89 40.07
CA SER A 640 -30.25 12.01 41.06
C SER A 640 -29.13 12.14 42.13
N ILE A 641 -28.67 13.33 42.58
CA ILE A 641 -28.82 14.74 42.09
C ILE A 641 -27.79 15.70 42.74
N ILE A 642 -27.43 16.83 42.06
CA ILE A 642 -26.79 18.07 42.63
C ILE A 642 -25.32 17.95 43.12
N LEU A 643 -24.36 18.90 42.97
CA LEU A 643 -24.26 20.25 42.33
C LEU A 643 -22.83 20.39 41.65
N ILE A 644 -22.04 21.48 41.52
CA ILE A 644 -22.05 22.86 42.05
C ILE A 644 -21.66 24.00 41.05
N LYS A 645 -20.39 24.40 40.96
CA LYS A 645 -19.82 25.60 40.26
C LYS A 645 -18.33 25.31 39.93
N LYS A 646 -17.60 25.99 39.01
CA LYS A 646 -17.78 27.28 38.29
C LYS A 646 -16.88 27.39 37.03
N LYS A 647 -17.26 28.23 36.04
CA LYS A 647 -16.53 28.65 34.81
C LYS A 647 -16.31 27.52 33.77
N GLY A 648 -16.44 27.69 32.45
CA GLY A 648 -16.66 28.88 31.57
C GLY A 648 -15.35 29.29 30.85
N ILE A 649 -15.28 29.64 29.56
CA ILE A 649 -16.27 30.06 28.52
C ILE A 649 -15.71 29.55 27.15
N SER A 650 -16.40 28.69 26.39
CA SER A 650 -17.35 28.99 25.28
C SER A 650 -16.80 29.79 24.08
N LEU A 651 -16.80 29.18 22.88
CA LEU A 651 -17.55 29.70 21.71
C LEU A 651 -17.72 28.61 20.63
N LYS A 652 -18.94 28.49 20.08
CA LYS A 652 -19.27 27.75 18.85
C LYS A 652 -20.32 28.55 18.05
N SER A 653 -20.47 28.25 16.77
CA SER A 653 -21.01 29.11 15.72
C SER A 653 -22.51 28.90 15.39
N ILE A 654 -22.93 29.48 14.25
CA ILE A 654 -24.11 29.21 13.40
C ILE A 654 -25.43 29.93 13.76
N TYR A 655 -25.82 30.97 12.98
CA TYR A 655 -26.91 30.89 11.97
C TYR A 655 -27.12 32.20 11.14
N ASP A 656 -26.60 32.18 9.91
CA ASP A 656 -27.21 32.47 8.58
C ASP A 656 -28.24 33.62 8.30
N VAL A 657 -28.36 33.96 6.99
CA VAL A 657 -29.42 34.68 6.25
C VAL A 657 -29.54 36.21 6.42
N SER A 658 -28.90 37.00 5.53
CA SER A 658 -29.62 37.66 4.39
C SER A 658 -28.84 38.71 3.57
N LYS A 659 -29.00 38.61 2.23
CA LYS A 659 -29.05 39.63 1.15
C LYS A 659 -28.37 41.03 1.28
N LYS A 660 -27.70 41.37 0.16
CA LYS A 660 -27.26 42.71 -0.34
C LYS A 660 -26.00 43.33 0.30
N PHE A 661 -24.93 43.41 -0.51
CA PHE A 661 -24.73 44.64 -1.31
C PHE A 661 -24.17 44.28 -2.71
N ARG A 662 -23.95 45.27 -3.58
CA ARG A 662 -23.71 45.11 -5.03
C ARG A 662 -22.64 46.12 -5.47
N LEU A 663 -21.89 45.80 -6.55
CA LEU A 663 -20.80 46.60 -7.15
C LEU A 663 -19.50 46.54 -6.31
N LEU A 664 -18.29 46.55 -6.88
CA LEU A 664 -17.85 47.16 -8.15
C LEU A 664 -17.03 46.20 -9.04
N ASN A 665 -17.17 46.37 -10.37
CA ASN A 665 -16.16 45.93 -11.34
C ASN A 665 -15.06 47.00 -11.47
N LYS A 666 -13.83 46.56 -11.72
CA LYS A 666 -12.88 47.29 -12.57
C LYS A 666 -11.90 46.33 -13.23
#